data_AF-A0ABC8JTP9-F1
#
_entry.id   AF-A0ABC8JTP9-F1
#
_cell.length_a   1.000
_cell.length_b   1.000
_cell.length_c   1.000
_cell.angle_alpha   90.00
_cell.angle_beta   90.00
_cell.angle_gamma   90.00
#
_symmetry.space_group_name_H-M   'P 1'
#
loop_
_entity.id
_entity.type
_entity.pdbx_description
1 polymer ?
#
loop_
_entity_poly.entity_id
_entity_poly.type
_entity_poly.pdbx_seq_one_letter_code
_entity_poly.pdbx_strand_id
1 'polypeptide(L)'
;MASSSSSSVLSTRVRNYDVFLSFRGEDTRRTIVSYLYEALCREGIFTFRDDRRLEAGDNISDQLTEAIKTSWFAVVVISKNYATSKWCLEELRLIMELHGANHIQVVPMFYGVEPTDVRNQTGSFAVVFQKYEDQEMEQGRVSQWRRALNQVGHLSGFHSMTWLDEAAMVAKTVQCVSSRLLTIRPTSGVDIVGMEAHMVKMHFLLNMGSKNEVLMIGIWGMGGVGKTTIAKCLYERLSSQFPAHYFIEDIKRNYKDKSTSYLQERFLFSITGQHIDLQRVVAGSQVIKARLQHQKVLVVLDGVDKAEQMYALAKETSWFGRGSRIIITTQDRGLLTSCGVNQIHEVKCLDDKDSLQVFKQSVFGVRRPPFEEFEQLFIRASRLAHGLPSALVAYASHLSENTTIQRWEDELRLLETSPHKNVVEILRNSYDGLDNNDKIAFLHVACLLIGYPVNHVTSLLDAGCPRIHHLSKKSMITISKNGCINMHFLVEQTGKEIVRQECEYRPFRQRFLWDADDIYNILDNKIGTHEIECVMLNMCKMRDKLTMRNTVFDNMRGIKFLKFFHHVSDVKSNLKLRSSGFYFPPSIRLLHWDAYPLKTLPSRFIHHYLVEVNLRYSNLKSLWDDKLILHNLQRLDVTGSKNLRQLPNLSTARNFEELMVEGCKSLQKIPKSLTWLLRLKKLNASHCDLLKNILFDVDSIMCGDTWEFFFITEGVSLGGLKDLSIDAQIKLNLAGLRGFTEHISFWSKQQISDESVRMEESTSNQLRSDSRGLHSLNIKQLSRKFNSSFTCHSFLGFTSLTELKLVNLNIETIPEDINCLLILEKLDLSGNDFLYLPYTMEALPNLKYLSLHNCRKITSLPQLVQVETLILSECVNLRSLLETRAAYCLHELWLGNCKNIETLSETLSRLTKLTYLDLSRHNFVILPQSIRELSSLETLFLNNCKKLISVEELPRNVKYLYAHGCDSLEKVSLYRNHSIKHLDILHCPRLNQEEHKHLMDLFIHDGHSQEGSRRCACIPETGVYSDSGNETSQISKKLSRARIFFRSLKSVFS
;
A
#
# COMPACT_ATOMS: atom_id res chain seq x y z
N MET A 1 37.50 6.13 -49.97
CA MET A 1 37.47 4.64 -50.03
C MET A 1 37.84 4.13 -48.65
N ALA A 2 36.83 3.63 -47.94
CA ALA A 2 36.91 3.27 -46.53
C ALA A 2 37.31 1.80 -46.37
N SER A 3 38.25 1.54 -45.46
CA SER A 3 38.66 0.22 -44.99
C SER A 3 37.62 -0.32 -44.00
N SER A 4 36.96 -1.41 -44.36
CA SER A 4 36.02 -2.14 -43.49
C SER A 4 36.79 -3.04 -42.52
N SER A 5 36.81 -2.67 -41.24
CA SER A 5 37.13 -3.57 -40.12
C SER A 5 35.92 -4.47 -39.83
N SER A 6 35.98 -5.73 -40.25
CA SER A 6 35.05 -6.77 -39.86
C SER A 6 35.31 -7.21 -38.41
N SER A 7 34.40 -6.82 -37.51
CA SER A 7 34.28 -7.42 -36.18
C SER A 7 33.92 -8.90 -36.32
N SER A 8 34.84 -9.79 -35.96
CA SER A 8 34.60 -11.23 -35.95
C SER A 8 33.59 -11.60 -34.87
N VAL A 9 32.47 -12.17 -35.32
CA VAL A 9 31.49 -12.87 -34.49
C VAL A 9 32.20 -14.06 -33.83
N LEU A 10 32.32 -14.06 -32.50
CA LEU A 10 32.72 -15.22 -31.71
C LEU A 10 31.73 -16.36 -31.98
N SER A 11 32.14 -17.37 -32.74
CA SER A 11 31.35 -18.59 -32.91
C SER A 11 31.21 -19.28 -31.55
N THR A 12 29.98 -19.36 -31.06
CA THR A 12 29.64 -20.16 -29.88
C THR A 12 29.89 -21.64 -30.21
N ARG A 13 31.04 -22.17 -29.78
CA ARG A 13 31.34 -23.61 -29.88
C ARG A 13 30.28 -24.39 -29.08
N VAL A 14 29.62 -25.35 -29.72
CA VAL A 14 28.67 -26.25 -29.07
C VAL A 14 29.42 -27.15 -28.08
N ARG A 15 28.95 -27.20 -26.84
CA ARG A 15 29.51 -28.05 -25.77
C ARG A 15 28.56 -29.21 -25.52
N ASN A 16 29.01 -30.43 -25.78
CA ASN A 16 28.18 -31.64 -25.76
C ASN A 16 28.25 -32.37 -24.42
N TYR A 17 29.30 -32.16 -23.64
CA TYR A 17 29.50 -32.82 -22.34
C TYR A 17 29.92 -31.81 -21.27
N ASP A 18 29.52 -32.08 -20.03
CA ASP A 18 29.94 -31.29 -18.87
C ASP A 18 31.32 -31.76 -18.39
N VAL A 19 31.54 -33.07 -18.34
CA VAL A 19 32.79 -33.68 -17.86
C VAL A 19 33.27 -34.76 -18.82
N PHE A 20 34.57 -34.78 -19.11
CA PHE A 20 35.29 -35.89 -19.72
C PHE A 20 36.10 -36.64 -18.66
N LEU A 21 35.96 -37.97 -18.57
CA LEU A 21 36.77 -38.80 -17.68
C LEU A 21 37.93 -39.45 -18.45
N SER A 22 39.17 -39.05 -18.12
CA SER A 22 40.38 -39.70 -18.64
C SER A 22 41.02 -40.57 -17.57
N PHE A 23 41.22 -41.86 -17.85
CA PHE A 23 41.67 -42.84 -16.87
C PHE A 23 42.26 -44.09 -17.53
N ARG A 24 43.08 -44.84 -16.78
CA ARG A 24 43.53 -46.18 -17.21
C ARG A 24 42.46 -47.23 -16.90
N GLY A 25 41.82 -47.72 -17.95
CA GLY A 25 40.69 -48.64 -17.83
C GLY A 25 40.97 -49.96 -17.11
N GLU A 26 42.19 -50.47 -17.13
CA GLU A 26 42.57 -51.69 -16.40
C GLU A 26 42.66 -51.47 -14.88
N ASP A 27 43.06 -50.27 -14.45
CA ASP A 27 43.35 -49.98 -13.04
C ASP A 27 42.09 -49.49 -12.29
N THR A 28 41.31 -48.61 -12.90
CA THR A 28 40.34 -47.78 -12.14
C THR A 28 38.90 -47.89 -12.61
N ARG A 29 38.62 -48.53 -13.76
CA ARG A 29 37.29 -48.58 -14.39
C ARG A 29 36.20 -49.18 -13.50
N ARG A 30 36.52 -50.26 -12.79
CA ARG A 30 35.57 -51.01 -11.93
C ARG A 30 35.62 -50.58 -10.45
N THR A 31 36.49 -49.64 -10.12
CA THR A 31 36.71 -49.15 -8.76
C THR A 31 36.31 -47.67 -8.71
N ILE A 32 37.26 -46.78 -8.43
CA ILE A 32 37.03 -45.36 -8.18
C ILE A 32 36.31 -44.63 -9.33
N VAL A 33 36.60 -44.97 -10.60
CA VAL A 33 35.97 -44.31 -11.76
C VAL A 33 34.51 -44.70 -11.89
N SER A 34 34.13 -45.93 -11.52
CA SER A 34 32.72 -46.36 -11.55
C SER A 34 31.89 -45.54 -10.56
N TYR A 35 32.37 -45.42 -9.32
CA TYR A 35 31.71 -44.63 -8.28
C TYR A 35 31.68 -43.14 -8.60
N LEU A 36 32.78 -42.61 -9.16
CA LEU A 36 32.86 -41.22 -9.60
C LEU A 36 31.87 -40.91 -10.73
N TYR A 37 31.79 -41.78 -11.74
CA TYR A 37 30.85 -41.62 -12.84
C TYR A 37 29.40 -41.64 -12.36
N GLU A 38 29.05 -42.62 -11.50
CA GLU A 38 27.71 -42.70 -10.94
C GLU A 38 27.36 -41.46 -10.11
N ALA A 39 28.29 -40.98 -9.28
CA ALA A 39 28.09 -39.80 -8.45
C ALA A 39 27.94 -38.51 -9.28
N LEU A 40 28.71 -38.34 -10.37
CA LEU A 40 28.53 -37.22 -11.30
C LEU A 40 27.16 -37.26 -11.99
N CYS A 41 26.76 -38.43 -12.48
CA CYS A 41 25.45 -38.61 -13.13
C CYS A 41 24.29 -38.39 -12.16
N ARG A 42 24.43 -38.79 -10.88
CA ARG A 42 23.42 -38.59 -9.83
C ARG A 42 23.18 -37.11 -9.53
N GLU A 43 24.21 -36.26 -9.69
CA GLU A 43 24.13 -34.80 -9.58
C GLU A 43 23.68 -34.13 -10.90
N GLY A 44 23.27 -34.91 -11.91
CA GLY A 44 22.81 -34.39 -13.20
C GLY A 44 23.93 -33.84 -14.09
N ILE A 45 25.19 -34.17 -13.81
CA ILE A 45 26.35 -33.71 -14.59
C ILE A 45 26.56 -34.66 -15.78
N PHE A 46 26.39 -34.14 -17.00
CA PHE A 46 26.45 -34.96 -18.21
C PHE A 46 27.89 -35.35 -18.54
N THR A 47 28.27 -36.58 -18.18
CA THR A 47 29.65 -37.04 -18.17
C THR A 47 29.92 -38.05 -19.28
N PHE A 48 30.98 -37.81 -20.07
CA PHE A 48 31.49 -38.78 -21.02
C PHE A 48 32.47 -39.73 -20.33
N ARG A 49 32.20 -41.04 -20.42
CA ARG A 49 33.07 -42.12 -19.94
C ARG A 49 33.35 -43.06 -21.10
N ASP A 50 34.63 -43.33 -21.36
CA ASP A 50 34.98 -44.29 -22.40
C ASP A 50 34.72 -45.75 -21.97
N ASP A 51 33.65 -46.31 -22.53
CA ASP A 51 33.18 -47.67 -22.29
C ASP A 51 33.75 -48.70 -23.30
N ARG A 52 34.56 -48.28 -24.29
CA ARG A 52 35.12 -49.22 -25.28
C ARG A 52 36.41 -49.89 -24.77
N ARG A 53 36.52 -51.20 -25.01
CA ARG A 53 37.79 -51.95 -24.91
C ARG A 53 38.46 -51.86 -26.28
N LEU A 54 39.33 -50.88 -26.49
CA LEU A 54 40.11 -50.76 -27.72
C LEU A 54 41.39 -51.60 -27.62
N GLU A 55 41.76 -52.28 -28.71
CA GLU A 55 42.96 -53.11 -28.81
C GLU A 55 44.16 -52.29 -29.32
N ALA A 56 45.37 -52.86 -29.23
CA ALA A 56 46.60 -52.16 -29.59
C ALA A 56 46.67 -51.89 -31.11
N GLY A 57 46.48 -50.63 -31.52
CA GLY A 57 46.61 -50.19 -32.92
C GLY A 57 45.58 -49.15 -33.38
N ASP A 58 44.53 -48.89 -32.59
CA ASP A 58 43.47 -47.96 -32.98
C ASP A 58 43.91 -46.49 -32.88
N ASN A 59 43.67 -45.71 -33.95
CA ASN A 59 43.73 -44.24 -33.91
C ASN A 59 42.64 -43.70 -32.96
N ILE A 60 42.87 -42.53 -32.33
CA ILE A 60 41.84 -41.86 -31.54
C ILE A 60 40.61 -41.70 -32.43
N SER A 61 39.49 -42.36 -32.10
CA SER A 61 38.27 -42.17 -32.88
C SER A 61 37.90 -40.69 -32.86
N ASP A 62 37.47 -40.13 -33.99
CA ASP A 62 37.08 -38.71 -34.08
C ASP A 62 36.08 -38.31 -32.98
N GLN A 63 35.24 -39.27 -32.55
CA GLN A 63 34.28 -39.15 -31.45
C GLN A 63 34.93 -38.81 -30.09
N LEU A 64 36.09 -39.40 -29.77
CA LEU A 64 36.81 -39.15 -28.51
C LEU A 64 37.47 -37.77 -28.52
N THR A 65 38.13 -37.43 -29.63
CA THR A 65 38.72 -36.10 -29.83
C THR A 65 37.64 -35.02 -29.76
N GLU A 66 36.47 -35.27 -30.34
CA GLU A 66 35.31 -34.39 -30.27
C GLU A 66 34.74 -34.30 -28.85
N ALA A 67 34.61 -35.42 -28.13
CA ALA A 67 34.15 -35.43 -26.74
C ALA A 67 35.07 -34.58 -25.84
N ILE A 68 36.39 -34.70 -25.98
CA ILE A 68 37.36 -33.88 -25.23
C ILE A 68 37.20 -32.39 -25.60
N LYS A 69 37.15 -32.06 -26.91
CA LYS A 69 37.00 -30.68 -27.39
C LYS A 69 35.68 -30.02 -26.97
N THR A 70 34.63 -30.81 -26.81
CA THR A 70 33.27 -30.34 -26.48
C THR A 70 32.93 -30.45 -24.99
N SER A 71 33.87 -30.86 -24.14
CA SER A 71 33.70 -30.94 -22.68
C SER A 71 34.07 -29.66 -21.96
N TRP A 72 33.38 -29.32 -20.86
CA TRP A 72 33.74 -28.18 -19.99
C TRP A 72 34.88 -28.50 -19.03
N PHE A 73 34.84 -29.70 -18.44
CA PHE A 73 35.83 -30.20 -17.50
C PHE A 73 36.45 -31.50 -18.03
N ALA A 74 37.71 -31.73 -17.68
CA ALA A 74 38.35 -33.04 -17.77
C ALA A 74 38.78 -33.46 -16.36
N VAL A 75 38.24 -34.58 -15.87
CA VAL A 75 38.70 -35.20 -14.63
C VAL A 75 39.67 -36.31 -15.02
N VAL A 76 40.94 -36.14 -14.65
CA VAL A 76 42.03 -37.04 -15.05
C VAL A 76 42.42 -37.91 -13.86
N VAL A 77 42.10 -39.20 -13.92
CA VAL A 77 42.42 -40.18 -12.87
C VAL A 77 43.73 -40.87 -13.20
N ILE A 78 44.81 -40.42 -12.56
CA ILE A 78 46.17 -40.90 -12.80
C ILE A 78 46.48 -42.02 -11.82
N SER A 79 46.69 -43.23 -12.34
CA SER A 79 47.07 -44.44 -11.62
C SER A 79 48.52 -44.85 -11.89
N LYS A 80 49.02 -45.85 -11.15
CA LYS A 80 50.40 -46.33 -11.26
C LYS A 80 50.78 -46.77 -12.68
N ASN A 81 49.84 -47.35 -13.44
CA ASN A 81 50.07 -47.83 -14.80
C ASN A 81 49.49 -46.89 -15.87
N TYR A 82 49.11 -45.65 -15.51
CA TYR A 82 48.48 -44.71 -16.44
C TYR A 82 49.30 -44.50 -17.73
N ALA A 83 50.61 -44.31 -17.58
CA ALA A 83 51.51 -44.07 -18.71
C ALA A 83 51.79 -45.30 -19.59
N THR A 84 51.40 -46.51 -19.18
CA THR A 84 51.58 -47.71 -20.02
C THR A 84 50.68 -47.71 -21.26
N SER A 85 49.64 -46.87 -21.25
CA SER A 85 48.73 -46.69 -22.37
C SER A 85 49.11 -45.46 -23.17
N LYS A 86 49.55 -45.67 -24.42
CA LYS A 86 49.75 -44.58 -25.41
C LYS A 86 48.49 -43.73 -25.57
N TRP A 87 47.32 -44.36 -25.46
CA TRP A 87 46.03 -43.70 -25.60
C TRP A 87 45.75 -42.72 -24.45
N CYS A 88 45.92 -43.13 -23.18
CA CYS A 88 45.77 -42.24 -22.02
C CYS A 88 46.74 -41.06 -22.05
N LEU A 89 47.96 -41.26 -22.58
CA LEU A 89 48.95 -40.21 -22.77
C LEU A 89 48.55 -39.22 -23.88
N GLU A 90 47.95 -39.72 -24.96
CA GLU A 90 47.49 -38.89 -26.07
C GLU A 90 46.24 -38.08 -25.70
N GLU A 91 45.31 -38.66 -24.95
CA GLU A 91 44.20 -37.91 -24.34
C GLU A 91 44.70 -36.80 -23.44
N LEU A 92 45.64 -37.12 -22.54
CA LEU A 92 46.20 -36.16 -21.61
C LEU A 92 46.92 -35.03 -22.35
N ARG A 93 47.65 -35.34 -23.42
CA ARG A 93 48.27 -34.34 -24.30
C ARG A 93 47.23 -33.36 -24.84
N LEU A 94 46.15 -33.87 -25.44
CA LEU A 94 45.08 -33.04 -26.00
C LEU A 94 44.36 -32.23 -24.92
N ILE A 95 44.07 -32.84 -23.77
CA ILE A 95 43.44 -32.17 -22.62
C ILE A 95 44.31 -31.00 -22.15
N MET A 96 45.62 -31.21 -22.00
CA MET A 96 46.53 -30.17 -21.52
C MET A 96 46.79 -29.06 -22.55
N GLU A 97 46.79 -29.40 -23.85
CA GLU A 97 46.81 -28.40 -24.92
C GLU A 97 45.57 -27.50 -24.87
N LEU A 98 44.38 -28.09 -24.73
CA LEU A 98 43.13 -27.34 -24.58
C LEU A 98 43.07 -26.57 -23.26
N HIS A 99 43.66 -27.09 -22.20
CA HIS A 99 43.74 -26.42 -20.92
C HIS A 99 44.61 -25.16 -21.01
N GLY A 100 45.77 -25.23 -21.67
CA GLY A 100 46.63 -24.08 -21.92
C GLY A 100 45.97 -22.99 -22.77
N ALA A 101 45.00 -23.36 -23.62
CA ALA A 101 44.18 -22.43 -24.40
C ALA A 101 42.89 -21.96 -23.67
N ASN A 102 42.75 -22.26 -22.37
CA ASN A 102 41.54 -21.98 -21.56
C ASN A 102 40.24 -22.56 -22.16
N HIS A 103 40.33 -23.67 -22.89
CA HIS A 103 39.20 -24.33 -23.51
C HIS A 103 38.58 -25.45 -22.65
N ILE A 104 39.33 -26.00 -21.69
CA ILE A 104 38.84 -27.03 -20.76
C ILE A 104 39.47 -26.81 -19.38
N GLN A 105 38.70 -27.01 -18.30
CA GLN A 105 39.24 -27.01 -16.95
C GLN A 105 39.63 -28.42 -16.52
N VAL A 106 40.82 -28.58 -15.95
CA VAL A 106 41.35 -29.90 -15.57
C VAL A 106 41.31 -30.09 -14.06
N VAL A 107 40.80 -31.24 -13.62
CA VAL A 107 40.77 -31.65 -12.21
C VAL A 107 41.51 -33.00 -12.08
N PRO A 108 42.77 -33.00 -11.62
CA PRO A 108 43.51 -34.25 -11.48
C PRO A 108 43.14 -34.99 -10.19
N MET A 109 43.05 -36.32 -10.32
CA MET A 109 42.93 -37.27 -9.21
C MET A 109 44.11 -38.24 -9.26
N PHE A 110 44.99 -38.15 -8.27
CA PHE A 110 46.17 -39.01 -8.15
C PHE A 110 45.80 -40.23 -7.31
N TYR A 111 45.58 -41.36 -7.97
CA TYR A 111 45.06 -42.59 -7.38
C TYR A 111 46.16 -43.64 -7.23
N GLY A 112 46.62 -43.85 -5.99
CA GLY A 112 47.70 -44.77 -5.68
C GLY A 112 49.07 -44.34 -6.23
N VAL A 113 49.23 -43.04 -6.53
CA VAL A 113 50.48 -42.43 -7.03
C VAL A 113 50.72 -41.07 -6.37
N GLU A 114 51.99 -40.73 -6.16
CA GLU A 114 52.38 -39.40 -5.69
C GLU A 114 52.45 -38.42 -6.88
N PRO A 115 51.97 -37.18 -6.74
CA PRO A 115 52.05 -36.17 -7.80
C PRO A 115 53.48 -35.86 -8.23
N THR A 116 54.44 -35.98 -7.30
CA THR A 116 55.87 -35.81 -7.59
C THR A 116 56.37 -36.86 -8.57
N ASP A 117 55.90 -38.11 -8.45
CA ASP A 117 56.25 -39.19 -9.37
C ASP A 117 55.67 -38.96 -10.77
N VAL A 118 54.46 -38.42 -10.84
CA VAL A 118 53.83 -38.03 -12.12
C VAL A 118 54.56 -36.84 -12.75
N ARG A 119 54.90 -35.82 -11.95
CA ARG A 119 55.53 -34.56 -12.40
C ARG A 119 56.95 -34.75 -12.92
N ASN A 120 57.73 -35.58 -12.22
CA ASN A 120 59.13 -35.85 -12.54
C ASN A 120 59.31 -37.14 -13.35
N GLN A 121 58.22 -37.86 -13.61
CA GLN A 121 58.19 -39.17 -14.27
C GLN A 121 59.16 -40.17 -13.60
N THR A 122 59.14 -40.24 -12.27
CA THR A 122 59.95 -41.17 -11.46
C THR A 122 59.16 -42.45 -11.13
N GLY A 123 59.83 -43.47 -10.58
CA GLY A 123 59.18 -44.72 -10.20
C GLY A 123 58.60 -45.50 -11.39
N SER A 124 57.31 -45.87 -11.33
CA SER A 124 56.66 -46.65 -12.40
C SER A 124 56.56 -45.91 -13.73
N PHE A 125 56.57 -44.58 -13.72
CA PHE A 125 56.55 -43.77 -14.94
C PHE A 125 57.90 -43.78 -15.66
N ALA A 126 59.02 -43.79 -14.91
CA ALA A 126 60.38 -43.80 -15.48
C ALA A 126 60.62 -45.03 -16.36
N VAL A 127 60.24 -46.21 -15.86
CA VAL A 127 60.41 -47.51 -16.54
C VAL A 127 59.66 -47.53 -17.88
N VAL A 128 58.48 -46.91 -17.92
CA VAL A 128 57.64 -46.89 -19.11
C VAL A 128 58.20 -45.93 -20.16
N PHE A 129 58.69 -44.76 -19.76
CA PHE A 129 59.28 -43.80 -20.70
C PHE A 129 60.62 -44.26 -21.26
N GLN A 130 61.44 -44.99 -20.48
CA GLN A 130 62.64 -45.63 -21.01
C GLN A 130 62.31 -46.59 -22.17
N LYS A 131 61.25 -47.40 -22.00
CA LYS A 131 60.77 -48.31 -23.06
C LYS A 131 60.28 -47.59 -24.32
N TYR A 132 59.71 -46.39 -24.20
CA TYR A 132 59.26 -45.61 -25.36
C TYR A 132 60.41 -44.84 -26.04
N GLU A 133 61.46 -44.49 -25.29
CA GLU A 133 62.65 -43.84 -25.84
C GLU A 133 63.50 -44.80 -26.69
N ASP A 134 63.48 -46.10 -26.35
CA ASP A 134 64.09 -47.17 -27.14
C ASP A 134 63.36 -47.44 -28.48
N GLN A 135 62.18 -46.83 -28.72
CA GLN A 135 61.38 -46.98 -29.95
C GLN A 135 61.53 -45.76 -30.86
N GLU A 136 62.31 -45.88 -31.95
CA GLU A 136 62.64 -44.77 -32.87
C GLU A 136 61.42 -44.02 -33.44
N MET A 137 60.29 -44.69 -33.66
CA MET A 137 59.08 -44.08 -34.24
C MET A 137 58.33 -43.10 -33.32
N GLU A 138 58.70 -42.99 -32.03
CA GLU A 138 57.91 -42.24 -31.03
C GLU A 138 58.66 -41.03 -30.42
N GLN A 139 59.92 -40.78 -30.82
CA GLN A 139 60.76 -39.74 -30.20
C GLN A 139 60.11 -38.34 -30.19
N GLY A 140 59.35 -37.97 -31.23
CA GLY A 140 58.62 -36.70 -31.28
C GLY A 140 57.44 -36.61 -30.29
N ARG A 141 56.72 -37.72 -30.05
CA ARG A 141 55.53 -37.76 -29.18
C ARG A 141 55.88 -37.88 -27.71
N VAL A 142 56.96 -38.60 -27.39
CA VAL A 142 57.46 -38.78 -26.01
C VAL A 142 57.71 -37.44 -25.32
N SER A 143 58.29 -36.47 -26.03
CA SER A 143 58.52 -35.11 -25.49
C SER A 143 57.22 -34.40 -25.10
N GLN A 144 56.16 -34.57 -25.89
CA GLN A 144 54.85 -33.98 -25.67
C GLN A 144 54.11 -34.66 -24.52
N TRP A 145 54.20 -35.98 -24.41
CA TRP A 145 53.62 -36.74 -23.28
C TRP A 145 54.30 -36.39 -21.96
N ARG A 146 55.65 -36.30 -21.93
CA ARG A 146 56.39 -35.83 -20.74
C ARG A 146 55.95 -34.42 -20.32
N ARG A 147 55.77 -33.51 -21.28
CA ARG A 147 55.26 -32.15 -21.01
C ARG A 147 53.86 -32.18 -20.41
N ALA A 148 52.94 -32.97 -20.96
CA ALA A 148 51.57 -33.06 -20.47
C ALA A 148 51.50 -33.63 -19.03
N LEU A 149 52.26 -34.69 -18.75
CA LEU A 149 52.38 -35.28 -17.39
C LEU A 149 53.00 -34.30 -16.39
N ASN A 150 54.03 -33.56 -16.81
CA ASN A 150 54.62 -32.52 -15.98
C ASN A 150 53.60 -31.42 -15.65
N GLN A 151 52.86 -30.94 -16.64
CA GLN A 151 51.86 -29.88 -16.44
C GLN A 151 50.71 -30.34 -15.54
N VAL A 152 50.13 -31.53 -15.78
CA VAL A 152 49.03 -32.04 -14.93
C VAL A 152 49.52 -32.32 -13.50
N GLY A 153 50.77 -32.74 -13.33
CA GLY A 153 51.40 -32.93 -12.02
C GLY A 153 51.67 -31.63 -11.25
N HIS A 154 51.60 -30.46 -11.90
CA HIS A 154 51.66 -29.14 -11.23
C HIS A 154 50.30 -28.61 -10.79
N LEU A 155 49.21 -29.18 -11.31
CA LEU A 155 47.86 -28.78 -10.92
C LEU A 155 47.51 -29.32 -9.53
N SER A 156 46.85 -28.49 -8.71
CA SER A 156 46.28 -28.92 -7.43
C SER A 156 45.14 -29.91 -7.67
N GLY A 157 45.26 -31.12 -7.15
CA GLY A 157 44.32 -32.21 -7.34
C GLY A 157 43.90 -32.91 -6.05
N PHE A 158 43.19 -34.02 -6.20
CA PHE A 158 42.84 -34.91 -5.10
C PHE A 158 43.82 -36.08 -5.04
N HIS A 159 44.37 -36.37 -3.86
CA HIS A 159 45.39 -37.41 -3.67
C HIS A 159 44.81 -38.54 -2.84
N SER A 160 44.70 -39.75 -3.38
CA SER A 160 44.04 -40.84 -2.65
C SER A 160 44.73 -41.18 -1.32
N MET A 161 46.05 -40.93 -1.19
CA MET A 161 46.82 -41.21 0.01
C MET A 161 46.58 -40.22 1.16
N THR A 162 46.03 -39.03 0.89
CA THR A 162 45.73 -38.03 1.94
C THR A 162 44.31 -38.11 2.46
N TRP A 163 43.47 -38.97 1.88
CA TRP A 163 42.07 -39.15 2.25
C TRP A 163 41.88 -40.47 3.00
N LEU A 164 41.08 -40.45 4.06
CA LEU A 164 40.75 -41.63 4.87
C LEU A 164 39.85 -42.62 4.12
N ASP A 165 38.96 -42.13 3.26
CA ASP A 165 38.06 -42.96 2.46
C ASP A 165 37.86 -42.40 1.04
N GLU A 166 37.68 -43.32 0.08
CA GLU A 166 37.51 -42.99 -1.34
C GLU A 166 36.17 -42.32 -1.66
N ALA A 167 35.12 -42.60 -0.89
CA ALA A 167 33.79 -42.04 -1.11
C ALA A 167 33.75 -40.53 -0.79
N ALA A 168 34.44 -40.09 0.26
CA ALA A 168 34.62 -38.70 0.63
C ALA A 168 35.44 -37.95 -0.42
N MET A 169 36.49 -38.60 -0.97
CA MET A 169 37.26 -38.04 -2.09
C MET A 169 36.37 -37.85 -3.32
N VAL A 170 35.58 -38.87 -3.71
CA VAL A 170 34.63 -38.78 -4.83
C VAL A 170 33.60 -37.67 -4.59
N ALA A 171 32.97 -37.64 -3.41
CA ALA A 171 31.98 -36.62 -3.07
C ALA A 171 32.58 -35.20 -3.16
N LYS A 172 33.83 -35.01 -2.70
CA LYS A 172 34.51 -33.72 -2.78
C LYS A 172 34.86 -33.34 -4.22
N THR A 173 35.30 -34.30 -5.03
CA THR A 173 35.55 -34.08 -6.46
C THR A 173 34.26 -33.64 -7.18
N VAL A 174 33.16 -34.36 -6.97
CA VAL A 174 31.85 -34.05 -7.57
C VAL A 174 31.37 -32.67 -7.12
N GLN A 175 31.49 -32.35 -5.82
CA GLN A 175 31.16 -31.02 -5.30
C GLN A 175 32.02 -29.92 -5.96
N CYS A 176 33.32 -30.16 -6.15
CA CYS A 176 34.23 -29.22 -6.80
C CYS A 176 33.84 -28.99 -8.26
N VAL A 177 33.49 -30.04 -9.01
CA VAL A 177 33.02 -29.91 -10.40
C VAL A 177 31.68 -29.20 -10.45
N SER A 178 30.70 -29.61 -9.63
CA SER A 178 29.35 -29.02 -9.58
C SER A 178 29.39 -27.52 -9.26
N SER A 179 30.13 -27.12 -8.22
CA SER A 179 30.26 -25.71 -7.85
C SER A 179 30.90 -24.85 -8.95
N ARG A 180 31.92 -25.37 -9.63
CA ARG A 180 32.55 -24.66 -10.77
C ARG A 180 31.64 -24.66 -12.00
N LEU A 181 30.86 -25.70 -12.24
CA LEU A 181 29.88 -25.76 -13.32
C LEU A 181 28.80 -24.68 -13.14
N LEU A 182 28.34 -24.44 -11.91
CA LEU A 182 27.41 -23.37 -11.57
C LEU A 182 27.98 -21.96 -11.77
N THR A 183 29.30 -21.77 -11.60
CA THR A 183 29.92 -20.47 -11.92
C THR A 183 30.02 -20.21 -13.43
N ILE A 184 30.12 -21.26 -14.24
CA ILE A 184 30.23 -21.16 -15.71
C ILE A 184 28.84 -21.08 -16.36
N ARG A 185 27.87 -21.81 -15.81
CA ARG A 185 26.44 -21.73 -16.15
C ARG A 185 25.69 -21.16 -14.95
N PRO A 186 25.66 -19.83 -14.77
CA PRO A 186 24.65 -19.27 -13.89
C PRO A 186 23.30 -19.73 -14.42
N THR A 187 22.55 -20.51 -13.63
CA THR A 187 21.11 -20.67 -13.83
C THR A 187 20.57 -19.28 -14.08
N SER A 188 19.97 -19.08 -15.25
CA SER A 188 19.52 -17.78 -15.75
C SER A 188 18.91 -16.99 -14.60
N GLY A 189 19.71 -16.10 -14.02
CA GLY A 189 19.26 -15.16 -13.02
C GLY A 189 18.42 -14.18 -13.80
N VAL A 190 17.16 -14.55 -14.03
CA VAL A 190 16.15 -13.58 -14.43
C VAL A 190 16.23 -12.53 -13.34
N ASP A 191 16.65 -11.33 -13.70
CA ASP A 191 16.64 -10.18 -12.82
C ASP A 191 15.17 -9.86 -12.53
N ILE A 192 14.59 -10.60 -11.58
CA ILE A 192 13.19 -10.50 -11.20
C ILE A 192 13.05 -9.19 -10.44
N VAL A 193 12.38 -8.24 -11.08
CA VAL A 193 12.13 -6.89 -10.56
C VAL A 193 11.49 -6.96 -9.17
N GLY A 194 11.94 -6.07 -8.26
CA GLY A 194 11.38 -5.92 -6.91
C GLY A 194 11.72 -7.05 -5.94
N MET A 195 12.45 -8.09 -6.37
CA MET A 195 12.74 -9.25 -5.53
C MET A 195 13.69 -8.93 -4.37
N GLU A 196 14.62 -7.99 -4.54
CA GLU A 196 15.64 -7.69 -3.52
C GLU A 196 15.02 -7.15 -2.22
N ALA A 197 13.96 -6.34 -2.31
CA ALA A 197 13.22 -5.88 -1.13
C ALA A 197 12.60 -7.04 -0.33
N HIS A 198 12.08 -8.06 -1.03
CA HIS A 198 11.60 -9.28 -0.38
C HIS A 198 12.74 -10.10 0.22
N MET A 199 13.88 -10.21 -0.47
CA MET A 199 15.04 -10.96 0.00
C MET A 199 15.64 -10.36 1.27
N VAL A 200 15.79 -9.04 1.34
CA VAL A 200 16.25 -8.34 2.55
C VAL A 200 15.34 -8.65 3.73
N LYS A 201 14.02 -8.52 3.56
CA LYS A 201 13.06 -8.80 4.64
C LYS A 201 13.06 -10.26 5.06
N MET A 202 13.15 -11.18 4.10
CA MET A 202 13.23 -12.62 4.35
C MET A 202 14.53 -13.02 5.04
N HIS A 203 15.65 -12.34 4.75
CA HIS A 203 16.93 -12.58 5.42
C HIS A 203 16.83 -12.39 6.94
N PHE A 204 16.13 -11.33 7.38
CA PHE A 204 15.86 -11.10 8.79
C PHE A 204 14.95 -12.18 9.42
N LEU A 205 13.88 -12.59 8.72
CA LEU A 205 12.96 -13.63 9.22
C LEU A 205 13.63 -15.00 9.30
N LEU A 206 14.43 -15.36 8.30
CA LEU A 206 15.16 -16.63 8.25
C LEU A 206 16.22 -16.74 9.34
N ASN A 207 16.71 -15.62 9.90
CA ASN A 207 17.70 -15.57 10.97
C ASN A 207 18.80 -16.65 10.82
N MET A 208 19.55 -16.57 9.71
CA MET A 208 20.54 -17.60 9.35
C MET A 208 21.73 -17.68 10.34
N GLY A 209 21.86 -16.71 11.26
CA GLY A 209 22.85 -16.72 12.34
C GLY A 209 22.49 -17.66 13.50
N SER A 210 21.20 -17.96 13.73
CA SER A 210 20.74 -18.90 14.76
C SER A 210 20.87 -20.35 14.27
N LYS A 211 21.95 -21.02 14.71
CA LYS A 211 22.25 -22.41 14.31
C LYS A 211 21.41 -23.48 15.01
N ASN A 212 20.73 -23.14 16.11
CA ASN A 212 20.05 -24.12 16.97
C ASN A 212 18.54 -24.21 16.76
N GLU A 213 17.89 -23.20 16.19
CA GLU A 213 16.42 -23.15 16.09
C GLU A 213 15.90 -23.71 14.76
N VAL A 214 14.70 -24.29 14.81
CA VAL A 214 13.90 -24.67 13.64
C VAL A 214 12.83 -23.62 13.44
N LEU A 215 12.81 -22.95 12.29
CA LEU A 215 11.88 -21.86 12.01
C LEU A 215 10.91 -22.25 10.89
N MET A 216 9.62 -22.01 11.15
CA MET A 216 8.55 -22.07 10.15
C MET A 216 8.15 -20.64 9.80
N ILE A 217 8.14 -20.32 8.51
CA ILE A 217 7.91 -18.97 7.99
C ILE A 217 6.80 -19.04 6.95
N GLY A 218 5.75 -18.23 7.14
CA GLY A 218 4.64 -18.11 6.21
C GLY A 218 4.82 -16.94 5.25
N ILE A 219 4.68 -17.18 3.94
CA ILE A 219 4.56 -16.14 2.92
C ILE A 219 3.08 -16.03 2.55
N TRP A 220 2.48 -14.88 2.86
CA TRP A 220 1.04 -14.64 2.76
C TRP A 220 0.72 -13.45 1.85
N GLY A 221 -0.40 -13.51 1.14
CA GLY A 221 -0.85 -12.45 0.25
C GLY A 221 -1.85 -12.93 -0.81
N MET A 222 -2.40 -11.98 -1.55
CA MET A 222 -3.44 -12.20 -2.57
C MET A 222 -2.99 -13.17 -3.69
N GLY A 223 -3.95 -13.84 -4.34
CA GLY A 223 -3.68 -14.65 -5.53
C GLY A 223 -2.98 -13.83 -6.63
N GLY A 224 -1.94 -14.39 -7.25
CA GLY A 224 -1.21 -13.71 -8.34
C GLY A 224 -0.13 -12.70 -7.93
N VAL A 225 0.03 -12.41 -6.63
CA VAL A 225 1.00 -11.40 -6.13
C VAL A 225 2.48 -11.83 -6.21
N GLY A 226 2.78 -13.08 -6.56
CA GLY A 226 4.17 -13.57 -6.72
C GLY A 226 4.75 -14.37 -5.53
N LYS A 227 3.91 -14.87 -4.61
CA LYS A 227 4.35 -15.70 -3.47
C LYS A 227 5.21 -16.91 -3.89
N THR A 228 4.75 -17.67 -4.87
CA THR A 228 5.47 -18.83 -5.41
C THR A 228 6.81 -18.41 -6.02
N THR A 229 6.85 -17.29 -6.73
CA THR A 229 8.08 -16.74 -7.32
C THR A 229 9.10 -16.36 -6.24
N ILE A 230 8.66 -15.73 -5.15
CA ILE A 230 9.51 -15.40 -3.99
C ILE A 230 10.05 -16.69 -3.37
N ALA A 231 9.20 -17.70 -3.15
CA ALA A 231 9.61 -18.97 -2.58
C ALA A 231 10.63 -19.72 -3.45
N LYS A 232 10.44 -19.71 -4.78
CA LYS A 232 11.40 -20.29 -5.74
C LYS A 232 12.74 -19.57 -5.70
N CYS A 233 12.75 -18.24 -5.75
CA CYS A 233 14.00 -17.47 -5.68
C CYS A 233 14.75 -17.68 -4.34
N LEU A 234 14.01 -17.77 -3.22
CA LEU A 234 14.61 -18.13 -1.92
C LEU A 234 15.21 -19.53 -1.94
N TYR A 235 14.49 -20.51 -2.49
CA TYR A 235 14.96 -21.88 -2.58
C TYR A 235 16.26 -21.98 -3.39
N GLU A 236 16.31 -21.36 -4.57
CA GLU A 236 17.50 -21.34 -5.43
C GLU A 236 18.70 -20.66 -4.75
N ARG A 237 18.49 -19.56 -4.01
CA ARG A 237 19.58 -18.86 -3.31
C ARG A 237 20.08 -19.60 -2.06
N LEU A 238 19.21 -20.37 -1.39
CA LEU A 238 19.51 -20.95 -0.07
C LEU A 238 19.78 -22.44 -0.09
N SER A 239 19.31 -23.20 -1.09
CA SER A 239 19.41 -24.66 -1.15
C SER A 239 20.83 -25.18 -0.92
N SER A 240 21.83 -24.53 -1.52
CA SER A 240 23.25 -24.87 -1.39
C SER A 240 23.81 -24.77 0.04
N GLN A 241 23.13 -24.06 0.95
CA GLN A 241 23.53 -23.90 2.35
C GLN A 241 22.95 -24.98 3.28
N PHE A 242 22.12 -25.89 2.75
CA PHE A 242 21.45 -26.96 3.49
C PHE A 242 21.81 -28.33 2.91
N PRO A 243 22.27 -29.28 3.75
CA PRO A 243 22.60 -30.64 3.30
C PRO A 243 21.43 -31.37 2.62
N ALA A 244 20.20 -31.09 3.02
CA ALA A 244 18.99 -31.60 2.38
C ALA A 244 18.00 -30.47 2.18
N HIS A 245 17.37 -30.43 1.01
CA HIS A 245 16.43 -29.39 0.63
C HIS A 245 15.34 -29.96 -0.28
N TYR A 246 14.10 -29.53 -0.06
CA TYR A 246 12.92 -30.07 -0.75
C TYR A 246 11.94 -28.96 -1.12
N PHE A 247 11.48 -28.95 -2.36
CA PHE A 247 10.43 -28.05 -2.84
C PHE A 247 9.20 -28.86 -3.25
N ILE A 248 8.07 -28.65 -2.58
CA ILE A 248 6.79 -29.26 -2.94
C ILE A 248 5.93 -28.19 -3.61
N GLU A 249 5.82 -28.27 -4.94
CA GLU A 249 5.05 -27.33 -5.75
C GLU A 249 3.54 -27.55 -5.69
N ASP A 250 2.78 -26.45 -5.66
CA ASP A 250 1.32 -26.37 -5.86
C ASP A 250 0.51 -27.47 -5.14
N ILE A 251 0.60 -27.48 -3.81
CA ILE A 251 -0.07 -28.46 -2.93
C ILE A 251 -1.59 -28.44 -3.15
N LYS A 252 -2.19 -27.25 -3.25
CA LYS A 252 -3.64 -27.08 -3.50
C LYS A 252 -4.11 -27.82 -4.75
N ARG A 253 -3.46 -27.63 -5.90
CA ARG A 253 -3.87 -28.33 -7.14
C ARG A 253 -3.61 -29.82 -7.08
N ASN A 254 -2.48 -30.23 -6.52
CA ASN A 254 -2.12 -31.65 -6.41
C ASN A 254 -3.02 -32.43 -5.43
N TYR A 255 -3.69 -31.74 -4.51
CA TYR A 255 -4.57 -32.32 -3.50
C TYR A 255 -6.04 -32.44 -3.93
N LYS A 256 -6.49 -31.70 -4.97
CA LYS A 256 -7.92 -31.45 -5.26
C LYS A 256 -8.79 -32.71 -5.37
N ASP A 257 -8.22 -33.85 -5.76
CA ASP A 257 -8.91 -35.15 -5.92
C ASP A 257 -8.17 -36.34 -5.27
N LYS A 258 -7.26 -36.09 -4.31
CA LYS A 258 -6.37 -37.13 -3.74
C LYS A 258 -6.36 -37.13 -2.21
N SER A 259 -6.01 -38.27 -1.61
CA SER A 259 -5.87 -38.41 -0.15
C SER A 259 -4.63 -37.69 0.39
N THR A 260 -4.62 -37.39 1.69
CA THR A 260 -3.42 -36.86 2.39
C THR A 260 -2.22 -37.80 2.31
N SER A 261 -2.44 -39.11 2.15
CA SER A 261 -1.37 -40.10 1.93
C SER A 261 -0.57 -39.79 0.68
N TYR A 262 -1.22 -39.37 -0.41
CA TYR A 262 -0.54 -39.05 -1.67
C TYR A 262 0.50 -37.92 -1.52
N LEU A 263 0.19 -36.90 -0.72
CA LEU A 263 1.15 -35.81 -0.45
C LEU A 263 2.37 -36.32 0.32
N GLN A 264 2.15 -37.21 1.29
CA GLN A 264 3.24 -37.82 2.06
C GLN A 264 4.08 -38.77 1.22
N GLU A 265 3.46 -39.59 0.36
CA GLU A 265 4.17 -40.47 -0.58
C GLU A 265 5.06 -39.67 -1.52
N ARG A 266 4.55 -38.55 -2.05
CA ARG A 266 5.33 -37.65 -2.90
C ARG A 266 6.48 -36.98 -2.14
N PHE A 267 6.23 -36.53 -0.91
CA PHE A 267 7.29 -35.94 -0.09
C PHE A 267 8.34 -36.99 0.28
N LEU A 268 7.94 -38.19 0.68
CA LEU A 268 8.83 -39.30 0.97
C LEU A 268 9.61 -39.73 -0.26
N PHE A 269 8.98 -39.79 -1.44
CA PHE A 269 9.68 -40.05 -2.70
C PHE A 269 10.78 -39.02 -2.95
N SER A 270 10.52 -37.73 -2.69
CA SER A 270 11.56 -36.69 -2.80
C SER A 270 12.70 -36.85 -1.77
N ILE A 271 12.42 -37.44 -0.60
CA ILE A 271 13.41 -37.68 0.46
C ILE A 271 14.24 -38.94 0.20
N THR A 272 13.61 -40.04 -0.24
CA THR A 272 14.22 -41.38 -0.31
C THR A 272 14.54 -41.84 -1.73
N GLY A 273 13.94 -41.23 -2.76
CA GLY A 273 13.99 -41.69 -4.14
C GLY A 273 13.19 -42.98 -4.40
N GLN A 274 12.44 -43.48 -3.41
CA GLN A 274 11.69 -44.73 -3.48
C GLN A 274 10.20 -44.48 -3.26
N HIS A 275 9.35 -45.18 -4.02
CA HIS A 275 7.92 -45.20 -3.76
C HIS A 275 7.63 -46.04 -2.51
N ILE A 276 7.11 -45.38 -1.47
CA ILE A 276 6.64 -46.02 -0.24
C ILE A 276 5.12 -45.96 -0.28
N ASP A 277 4.46 -47.11 -0.43
CA ASP A 277 2.99 -47.18 -0.40
C ASP A 277 2.49 -47.06 1.05
N LEU A 278 1.69 -46.03 1.34
CA LEU A 278 1.27 -45.70 2.70
C LEU A 278 -0.22 -46.07 2.90
N GLN A 279 -0.46 -47.15 3.64
CA GLN A 279 -1.83 -47.54 4.02
C GLN A 279 -2.49 -46.55 5.02
N ARG A 280 -1.72 -45.73 5.75
CA ARG A 280 -2.23 -44.76 6.76
C ARG A 280 -1.38 -43.47 6.83
N VAL A 281 -2.05 -42.31 6.94
CA VAL A 281 -1.42 -40.97 7.05
C VAL A 281 -0.52 -40.79 8.28
N VAL A 282 -0.88 -41.44 9.40
CA VAL A 282 -0.08 -41.40 10.64
C VAL A 282 1.27 -42.10 10.43
N ALA A 283 1.29 -43.21 9.67
CA ALA A 283 2.53 -43.91 9.36
C ALA A 283 3.45 -43.03 8.50
N GLY A 284 2.91 -42.34 7.49
CA GLY A 284 3.69 -41.40 6.67
C GLY A 284 4.32 -40.27 7.48
N SER A 285 3.56 -39.67 8.40
CA SER A 285 4.03 -38.61 9.30
C SER A 285 5.21 -39.06 10.17
N GLN A 286 5.12 -40.27 10.73
CA GLN A 286 6.16 -40.86 11.55
C GLN A 286 7.43 -41.14 10.75
N VAL A 287 7.29 -41.61 9.51
CA VAL A 287 8.44 -41.84 8.61
C VAL A 287 9.10 -40.52 8.25
N ILE A 288 8.34 -39.48 7.87
CA ILE A 288 8.89 -38.14 7.57
C ILE A 288 9.67 -37.63 8.78
N LYS A 289 9.07 -37.67 9.98
CA LYS A 289 9.72 -37.27 11.23
C LYS A 289 11.01 -38.07 11.47
N ALA A 290 10.96 -39.40 11.40
CA ALA A 290 12.13 -40.25 11.65
C ALA A 290 13.30 -39.95 10.68
N ARG A 291 13.01 -39.57 9.44
CA ARG A 291 14.02 -39.26 8.43
C ARG A 291 14.63 -37.86 8.59
N LEU A 292 13.84 -36.88 9.00
CA LEU A 292 14.25 -35.46 9.01
C LEU A 292 14.62 -34.92 10.41
N GLN A 293 14.27 -35.62 11.49
CA GLN A 293 14.43 -35.15 12.87
C GLN A 293 15.87 -34.77 13.25
N HIS A 294 16.87 -35.38 12.61
CA HIS A 294 18.29 -35.13 12.89
C HIS A 294 19.03 -34.40 11.77
N GLN A 295 18.32 -34.01 10.70
CA GLN A 295 18.92 -33.35 9.54
C GLN A 295 18.60 -31.86 9.54
N LYS A 296 19.60 -31.05 9.18
CA LYS A 296 19.41 -29.62 8.89
C LYS A 296 18.82 -29.49 7.49
N VAL A 297 17.55 -29.11 7.38
CA VAL A 297 16.83 -29.11 6.10
C VAL A 297 16.22 -27.75 5.73
N LEU A 298 16.10 -27.51 4.42
CA LEU A 298 15.29 -26.43 3.85
C LEU A 298 14.06 -27.05 3.16
N VAL A 299 12.85 -26.77 3.66
CA VAL A 299 11.60 -27.29 3.07
C VAL A 299 10.75 -26.12 2.59
N VAL A 300 10.28 -26.17 1.34
CA VAL A 300 9.33 -25.21 0.79
C VAL A 300 8.02 -25.92 0.46
N LEU A 301 6.94 -25.49 1.10
CA LEU A 301 5.58 -25.97 0.88
C LEU A 301 4.79 -24.89 0.15
N ASP A 302 4.64 -25.03 -1.17
CA ASP A 302 4.00 -24.02 -2.01
C ASP A 302 2.50 -24.29 -2.18
N GLY A 303 1.68 -23.27 -1.95
CA GLY A 303 0.25 -23.28 -2.26
C GLY A 303 -0.59 -24.08 -1.27
N VAL A 304 -0.32 -23.99 0.03
CA VAL A 304 -1.10 -24.67 1.08
C VAL A 304 -2.44 -23.95 1.30
N ASP A 305 -3.55 -24.69 1.32
CA ASP A 305 -4.90 -24.14 1.51
C ASP A 305 -5.76 -24.84 2.58
N LYS A 306 -5.30 -25.97 3.14
CA LYS A 306 -5.96 -26.67 4.26
C LYS A 306 -4.98 -27.04 5.37
N ALA A 307 -5.41 -26.93 6.63
CA ALA A 307 -4.57 -27.28 7.79
C ALA A 307 -4.15 -28.77 7.79
N GLU A 308 -4.99 -29.67 7.27
CA GLU A 308 -4.68 -31.09 7.14
C GLU A 308 -3.43 -31.37 6.29
N GLN A 309 -3.16 -30.53 5.28
CA GLN A 309 -1.96 -30.63 4.45
C GLN A 309 -0.70 -30.32 5.27
N MET A 310 -0.77 -29.31 6.13
CA MET A 310 0.31 -28.98 7.06
C MET A 310 0.51 -30.10 8.09
N TYR A 311 -0.57 -30.62 8.67
CA TYR A 311 -0.48 -31.69 9.66
C TYR A 311 0.10 -32.99 9.07
N ALA A 312 -0.10 -33.23 7.77
CA ALA A 312 0.48 -34.37 7.07
C ALA A 312 1.97 -34.21 6.74
N LEU A 313 2.44 -32.99 6.44
CA LEU A 313 3.79 -32.74 5.90
C LEU A 313 4.77 -32.14 6.92
N ALA A 314 4.30 -31.26 7.79
CA ALA A 314 5.14 -30.46 8.68
C ALA A 314 4.35 -29.95 9.90
N LYS A 315 3.78 -30.87 10.71
CA LYS A 315 2.90 -30.51 11.83
C LYS A 315 3.60 -29.69 12.92
N GLU A 316 4.83 -30.08 13.26
CA GLU A 316 5.57 -29.54 14.41
C GLU A 316 7.04 -29.35 14.03
N THR A 317 7.70 -28.38 14.66
CA THR A 317 9.15 -28.13 14.47
C THR A 317 10.01 -29.31 14.94
N SER A 318 9.47 -30.17 15.82
CA SER A 318 10.12 -31.40 16.31
C SER A 318 10.41 -32.43 15.22
N TRP A 319 9.87 -32.25 14.01
CA TRP A 319 10.09 -33.14 12.87
C TRP A 319 11.42 -32.90 12.16
N PHE A 320 12.11 -31.79 12.47
CA PHE A 320 13.29 -31.35 11.73
C PHE A 320 14.47 -31.14 12.67
N GLY A 321 15.69 -31.37 12.16
CA GLY A 321 16.92 -31.15 12.91
C GLY A 321 17.23 -29.67 13.13
N ARG A 322 18.10 -29.38 14.09
CA ARG A 322 18.50 -28.01 14.46
C ARG A 322 19.01 -27.21 13.26
N GLY A 323 18.63 -25.95 13.19
CA GLY A 323 19.01 -25.05 12.10
C GLY A 323 18.17 -25.21 10.82
N SER A 324 17.10 -26.00 10.84
CA SER A 324 16.19 -26.18 9.69
C SER A 324 15.31 -24.96 9.44
N ARG A 325 14.90 -24.77 8.18
CA ARG A 325 14.01 -23.68 7.74
C ARG A 325 12.88 -24.24 6.89
N ILE A 326 11.64 -23.92 7.26
CA ILE A 326 10.44 -24.38 6.57
C ILE A 326 9.69 -23.15 6.10
N ILE A 327 9.50 -23.01 4.78
CA ILE A 327 8.82 -21.89 4.14
C ILE A 327 7.49 -22.39 3.60
N ILE A 328 6.41 -21.70 3.94
CA ILE A 328 5.05 -22.08 3.56
C ILE A 328 4.44 -20.93 2.79
N THR A 329 3.96 -21.14 1.56
CA THR A 329 3.20 -20.12 0.84
C THR A 329 1.70 -20.40 0.95
N THR A 330 0.92 -19.37 1.25
CA THR A 330 -0.54 -19.49 1.35
C THR A 330 -1.25 -18.17 1.06
N GLN A 331 -2.55 -18.24 0.82
CA GLN A 331 -3.45 -17.09 0.76
C GLN A 331 -4.22 -16.91 2.08
N ASP A 332 -4.18 -17.89 2.98
CA ASP A 332 -4.94 -17.91 4.23
C ASP A 332 -4.01 -17.71 5.44
N ARG A 333 -4.05 -16.50 6.01
CA ARG A 333 -3.31 -16.18 7.24
C ARG A 333 -3.83 -16.97 8.44
N GLY A 334 -5.12 -17.29 8.47
CA GLY A 334 -5.74 -18.10 9.52
C GLY A 334 -5.13 -19.50 9.60
N LEU A 335 -4.83 -20.08 8.44
CA LEU A 335 -4.15 -21.38 8.35
C LEU A 335 -2.78 -21.35 9.02
N LEU A 336 -1.95 -20.34 8.73
CA LEU A 336 -0.63 -20.18 9.35
C LEU A 336 -0.74 -20.08 10.87
N THR A 337 -1.66 -19.24 11.37
CA THR A 337 -1.88 -19.08 12.82
C THR A 337 -2.35 -20.37 13.48
N SER A 338 -3.26 -21.12 12.84
CA SER A 338 -3.75 -22.41 13.37
C SER A 338 -2.70 -23.51 13.39
N CYS A 339 -1.64 -23.37 12.60
CA CYS A 339 -0.49 -24.28 12.55
C CYS A 339 0.68 -23.82 13.43
N GLY A 340 0.51 -22.76 14.25
CA GLY A 340 1.56 -22.25 15.12
C GLY A 340 2.67 -21.47 14.39
N VAL A 341 2.43 -21.01 13.16
CA VAL A 341 3.41 -20.24 12.37
C VAL A 341 3.28 -18.76 12.68
N ASN A 342 4.17 -18.25 13.53
CA ASN A 342 4.14 -16.87 14.02
C ASN A 342 4.89 -15.88 13.12
N GLN A 343 5.88 -16.34 12.35
CA GLN A 343 6.66 -15.51 11.45
C GLN A 343 6.00 -15.45 10.08
N ILE A 344 5.41 -14.29 9.74
CA ILE A 344 4.64 -14.12 8.50
C ILE A 344 5.17 -12.93 7.69
N HIS A 345 5.54 -13.20 6.44
CA HIS A 345 5.87 -12.20 5.44
C HIS A 345 4.67 -11.93 4.53
N GLU A 346 4.03 -10.78 4.72
CA GLU A 346 3.00 -10.28 3.81
C GLU A 346 3.63 -9.73 2.52
N VAL A 347 3.15 -10.22 1.39
CA VAL A 347 3.54 -9.80 0.04
C VAL A 347 2.54 -8.79 -0.49
N LYS A 348 3.05 -7.62 -0.90
CA LYS A 348 2.26 -6.51 -1.47
C LYS A 348 2.40 -6.48 -2.98
N CYS A 349 1.45 -5.82 -3.65
CA CYS A 349 1.55 -5.50 -5.08
C CYS A 349 2.79 -4.63 -5.37
N LEU A 350 3.28 -4.70 -6.61
CA LEU A 350 4.38 -3.88 -7.11
C LEU A 350 3.98 -2.41 -7.19
N ASP A 351 4.95 -1.52 -7.05
CA ASP A 351 4.74 -0.09 -7.34
C ASP A 351 4.69 0.17 -8.85
N ASP A 352 4.30 1.38 -9.26
CA ASP A 352 4.15 1.73 -10.68
C ASP A 352 5.45 1.55 -11.48
N LYS A 353 6.62 1.77 -10.85
CA LYS A 353 7.92 1.69 -11.52
C LYS A 353 8.31 0.23 -11.77
N ASP A 354 8.23 -0.58 -10.72
CA ASP A 354 8.51 -2.02 -10.79
C ASP A 354 7.50 -2.72 -11.72
N SER A 355 6.23 -2.29 -11.66
CA SER A 355 5.17 -2.81 -12.54
C SER A 355 5.46 -2.56 -14.02
N LEU A 356 5.89 -1.34 -14.36
CA LEU A 356 6.27 -0.99 -15.72
C LEU A 356 7.47 -1.82 -16.19
N GLN A 357 8.46 -2.04 -15.33
CA GLN A 357 9.63 -2.84 -15.67
C GLN A 357 9.26 -4.31 -15.90
N VAL A 358 8.45 -4.92 -15.03
CA VAL A 358 7.93 -6.29 -15.22
C VAL A 358 7.14 -6.40 -16.53
N PHE A 359 6.28 -5.43 -16.82
CA PHE A 359 5.50 -5.41 -18.05
C PHE A 359 6.42 -5.37 -19.28
N LYS A 360 7.40 -4.45 -19.32
CA LYS A 360 8.36 -4.33 -20.43
C LYS A 360 9.17 -5.62 -20.64
N GLN A 361 9.67 -6.23 -19.56
CA GLN A 361 10.37 -7.51 -19.61
C GLN A 361 9.47 -8.64 -20.11
N SER A 362 8.17 -8.61 -19.77
CA SER A 362 7.22 -9.65 -20.20
C SER A 362 6.86 -9.54 -21.69
N VAL A 363 6.82 -8.34 -22.25
CA VAL A 363 6.51 -8.12 -23.69
C VAL A 363 7.70 -8.47 -24.58
N PHE A 364 8.92 -8.07 -24.21
CA PHE A 364 10.11 -8.19 -25.08
C PHE A 364 11.14 -9.22 -24.61
N GLY A 365 10.93 -9.86 -23.46
CA GLY A 365 11.93 -10.69 -22.80
C GLY A 365 13.17 -9.88 -22.38
N VAL A 366 14.36 -10.40 -22.70
CA VAL A 366 15.66 -9.73 -22.44
C VAL A 366 16.02 -8.69 -23.51
N ARG A 367 15.22 -8.55 -24.59
CA ARG A 367 15.49 -7.57 -25.66
C ARG A 367 14.98 -6.19 -25.25
N ARG A 368 15.75 -5.14 -25.55
CA ARG A 368 15.32 -3.75 -25.31
C ARG A 368 14.10 -3.41 -26.18
N PRO A 369 13.10 -2.69 -25.65
CA PRO A 369 11.95 -2.25 -26.45
C PRO A 369 12.44 -1.35 -27.60
N PRO A 370 11.98 -1.59 -28.85
CA PRO A 370 12.50 -0.89 -30.02
C PRO A 370 11.93 0.53 -30.26
N PHE A 371 10.88 0.98 -29.55
CA PHE A 371 10.14 2.19 -29.93
C PHE A 371 9.73 3.07 -28.73
N GLU A 372 10.10 4.36 -28.76
CA GLU A 372 9.63 5.38 -27.80
C GLU A 372 8.10 5.62 -27.89
N GLU A 373 7.50 5.38 -29.05
CA GLU A 373 6.07 5.62 -29.32
C GLU A 373 5.12 4.74 -28.48
N PHE A 374 5.56 3.54 -28.07
CA PHE A 374 4.76 2.63 -27.24
C PHE A 374 4.88 2.89 -25.74
N GLU A 375 5.76 3.79 -25.31
CA GLU A 375 6.06 4.01 -23.90
C GLU A 375 4.80 4.44 -23.11
N GLN A 376 3.98 5.31 -23.70
CA GLN A 376 2.72 5.71 -23.07
C GLN A 376 1.72 4.56 -22.95
N LEU A 377 1.68 3.66 -23.93
CA LEU A 377 0.83 2.46 -23.92
C LEU A 377 1.28 1.47 -22.84
N PHE A 378 2.59 1.30 -22.64
CA PHE A 378 3.13 0.46 -21.57
C PHE A 378 2.81 1.02 -20.18
N ILE A 379 2.91 2.34 -20.01
CA ILE A 379 2.52 3.01 -18.76
C ILE A 379 1.02 2.82 -18.51
N ARG A 380 0.17 2.95 -19.54
CA ARG A 380 -1.27 2.71 -19.40
C ARG A 380 -1.58 1.25 -19.06
N ALA A 381 -1.00 0.29 -19.78
CA ALA A 381 -1.20 -1.14 -19.55
C ALA A 381 -0.75 -1.59 -18.15
N SER A 382 0.42 -1.14 -17.71
CA SER A 382 0.96 -1.44 -16.38
C SER A 382 0.08 -0.88 -15.25
N ARG A 383 -0.43 0.34 -15.41
CA ARG A 383 -1.38 0.94 -14.46
C ARG A 383 -2.70 0.17 -14.37
N LEU A 384 -3.24 -0.33 -15.49
CA LEU A 384 -4.46 -1.15 -15.50
C LEU A 384 -4.30 -2.49 -14.78
N ALA A 385 -3.07 -2.99 -14.61
CA ALA A 385 -2.81 -4.19 -13.83
C ALA A 385 -2.75 -3.94 -12.32
N HIS A 386 -2.76 -2.66 -11.89
CA HIS A 386 -2.74 -2.24 -10.48
C HIS A 386 -1.64 -2.93 -9.64
N GLY A 387 -0.46 -3.13 -10.24
CA GLY A 387 0.69 -3.71 -9.55
C GLY A 387 0.62 -5.22 -9.29
N LEU A 388 -0.38 -5.93 -9.82
CA LEU A 388 -0.49 -7.38 -9.69
C LEU A 388 0.40 -8.09 -10.75
N PRO A 389 1.47 -8.81 -10.36
CA PRO A 389 2.39 -9.43 -11.32
C PRO A 389 1.73 -10.39 -12.31
N SER A 390 0.79 -11.23 -11.85
CA SER A 390 0.09 -12.14 -12.75
C SER A 390 -0.77 -11.42 -13.79
N ALA A 391 -1.31 -10.23 -13.46
CA ALA A 391 -2.06 -9.41 -14.41
C ALA A 391 -1.13 -8.73 -15.41
N LEU A 392 0.02 -8.22 -14.95
CA LEU A 392 1.04 -7.65 -15.83
C LEU A 392 1.50 -8.67 -16.89
N VAL A 393 1.80 -9.90 -16.48
CA VAL A 393 2.22 -10.97 -17.40
C VAL A 393 1.08 -11.36 -18.35
N ALA A 394 -0.15 -11.48 -17.85
CA ALA A 394 -1.31 -11.80 -18.69
C ALA A 394 -1.57 -10.72 -19.75
N TYR A 395 -1.52 -9.44 -19.37
CA TYR A 395 -1.73 -8.33 -20.29
C TYR A 395 -0.58 -8.21 -21.29
N ALA A 396 0.66 -8.39 -20.84
CA ALA A 396 1.83 -8.38 -21.71
C ALA A 396 1.73 -9.48 -22.78
N SER A 397 1.37 -10.70 -22.38
CA SER A 397 1.17 -11.82 -23.32
C SER A 397 0.08 -11.49 -24.34
N HIS A 398 -1.09 -11.02 -23.90
CA HIS A 398 -2.20 -10.67 -24.79
C HIS A 398 -1.86 -9.53 -25.76
N LEU A 399 -1.23 -8.47 -25.27
CA LEU A 399 -0.91 -7.30 -26.09
C LEU A 399 0.27 -7.56 -27.04
N SER A 400 1.21 -8.44 -26.66
CA SER A 400 2.37 -8.79 -27.50
C SER A 400 2.01 -9.49 -28.81
N GLU A 401 0.80 -10.04 -28.93
CA GLU A 401 0.28 -10.62 -30.18
C GLU A 401 -0.01 -9.55 -31.25
N ASN A 402 -0.13 -8.28 -30.84
CA ASN A 402 -0.51 -7.18 -31.71
C ASN A 402 0.69 -6.34 -32.14
N THR A 403 0.78 -6.04 -33.44
CA THR A 403 1.91 -5.32 -34.05
C THR A 403 1.67 -3.82 -34.28
N THR A 404 0.44 -3.31 -34.09
CA THR A 404 0.08 -1.91 -34.38
C THR A 404 -0.40 -1.15 -33.15
N ILE A 405 -0.06 0.15 -33.08
CA ILE A 405 -0.48 1.06 -31.99
C ILE A 405 -2.00 1.12 -31.86
N GLN A 406 -2.73 1.18 -32.98
CA GLN A 406 -4.20 1.27 -32.97
C GLN A 406 -4.86 0.04 -32.34
N ARG A 407 -4.38 -1.18 -32.63
CA ARG A 407 -4.89 -2.39 -31.97
C ARG A 407 -4.58 -2.41 -30.49
N TRP A 408 -3.39 -1.96 -30.09
CA TRP A 408 -3.06 -1.81 -28.67
C TRP A 408 -4.01 -0.83 -27.97
N GLU A 409 -4.35 0.29 -28.60
CA GLU A 409 -5.34 1.22 -28.04
C GLU A 409 -6.72 0.57 -27.88
N ASP A 410 -7.20 -0.14 -28.89
CA ASP A 410 -8.51 -0.80 -28.87
C ASP A 410 -8.57 -1.88 -27.77
N GLU A 411 -7.53 -2.72 -27.65
CA GLU A 411 -7.43 -3.73 -26.60
C GLU A 411 -7.32 -3.12 -25.20
N LEU A 412 -6.57 -2.03 -25.03
CA LEU A 412 -6.50 -1.33 -23.75
C LEU A 412 -7.84 -0.70 -23.34
N ARG A 413 -8.63 -0.20 -24.30
CA ARG A 413 -10.00 0.28 -24.04
C ARG A 413 -10.91 -0.86 -23.57
N LEU A 414 -10.75 -2.07 -24.10
CA LEU A 414 -11.49 -3.25 -23.62
C LEU A 414 -11.09 -3.61 -22.19
N LEU A 415 -9.79 -3.59 -21.87
CA LEU A 415 -9.28 -3.87 -20.52
C LEU A 415 -9.73 -2.86 -19.45
N GLU A 416 -10.03 -1.62 -19.85
CA GLU A 416 -10.63 -0.61 -18.97
C GLU A 416 -12.07 -0.92 -18.57
N THR A 417 -12.80 -1.67 -19.42
CA THR A 417 -14.21 -2.02 -19.19
C THR A 417 -14.39 -3.38 -18.53
N SER A 418 -13.48 -4.33 -18.79
CA SER A 418 -13.55 -5.68 -18.25
C SER A 418 -12.15 -6.29 -18.05
N PRO A 419 -11.91 -7.00 -16.94
CA PRO A 419 -10.62 -7.64 -16.69
C PRO A 419 -10.39 -8.81 -17.66
N HIS A 420 -9.14 -9.01 -18.08
CA HIS A 420 -8.76 -10.13 -18.96
C HIS A 420 -9.12 -11.49 -18.34
N LYS A 421 -9.58 -12.44 -19.16
CA LYS A 421 -10.06 -13.78 -18.74
C LYS A 421 -9.08 -14.52 -17.82
N ASN A 422 -7.79 -14.53 -18.16
CA ASN A 422 -6.76 -15.22 -17.36
C ASN A 422 -6.61 -14.60 -15.95
N VAL A 423 -6.78 -13.28 -15.82
CA VAL A 423 -6.72 -12.59 -14.52
C VAL A 423 -7.93 -12.94 -13.68
N VAL A 424 -9.11 -12.96 -14.30
CA VAL A 424 -10.35 -13.41 -13.66
C VAL A 424 -10.22 -14.84 -13.16
N GLU A 425 -9.65 -15.75 -13.95
CA GLU A 425 -9.47 -17.16 -13.55
C GLU A 425 -8.51 -17.33 -12.36
N ILE A 426 -7.38 -16.60 -12.36
CA ILE A 426 -6.41 -16.63 -11.25
C ILE A 426 -7.06 -16.16 -9.95
N LEU A 427 -7.82 -15.07 -9.99
CA LEU A 427 -8.48 -14.52 -8.81
C LEU A 427 -9.73 -15.34 -8.41
N ARG A 428 -10.45 -15.89 -9.37
CA ARG A 428 -11.61 -16.78 -9.16
C ARG A 428 -11.25 -18.03 -8.37
N ASN A 429 -10.06 -18.61 -8.60
CA ASN A 429 -9.58 -19.75 -7.81
C ASN A 429 -9.50 -19.46 -6.29
N SER A 430 -9.41 -18.18 -5.92
CA SER A 430 -9.44 -17.72 -4.52
C SER A 430 -10.88 -17.63 -4.00
N TYR A 431 -11.80 -17.09 -4.83
CA TYR A 431 -13.24 -17.05 -4.54
C TYR A 431 -13.87 -18.44 -4.41
N ASP A 432 -13.52 -19.37 -5.30
CA ASP A 432 -14.10 -20.72 -5.30
C ASP A 432 -13.78 -21.50 -4.03
N GLY A 433 -12.65 -21.20 -3.39
CA GLY A 433 -12.22 -21.77 -2.12
C GLY A 433 -12.89 -21.19 -0.87
N LEU A 434 -13.78 -20.20 -1.02
CA LEU A 434 -14.57 -19.66 0.07
C LEU A 434 -15.79 -20.55 0.37
N ASP A 435 -16.26 -20.54 1.63
CA ASP A 435 -17.55 -21.13 1.96
C ASP A 435 -18.70 -20.34 1.33
N ASN A 436 -19.90 -20.94 1.23
CA ASN A 436 -21.03 -20.32 0.53
C ASN A 436 -21.44 -18.94 1.10
N ASN A 437 -21.33 -18.76 2.41
CA ASN A 437 -21.74 -17.52 3.05
C ASN A 437 -20.62 -16.46 2.98
N ASP A 438 -19.34 -16.86 2.96
CA ASP A 438 -18.19 -16.00 2.67
C ASP A 438 -18.23 -15.53 1.21
N LYS A 439 -18.65 -16.38 0.27
CA LYS A 439 -18.92 -16.00 -1.13
C LYS A 439 -19.98 -14.91 -1.21
N ILE A 440 -21.09 -15.06 -0.48
CA ILE A 440 -22.15 -14.05 -0.41
C ILE A 440 -21.58 -12.74 0.16
N ALA A 441 -20.85 -12.78 1.28
CA ALA A 441 -20.25 -11.59 1.87
C ALA A 441 -19.24 -10.92 0.93
N PHE A 442 -18.41 -11.71 0.23
CA PHE A 442 -17.46 -11.22 -0.76
C PHE A 442 -18.15 -10.43 -1.87
N LEU A 443 -19.22 -10.97 -2.46
CA LEU A 443 -19.97 -10.29 -3.51
C LEU A 443 -20.64 -9.00 -3.02
N HIS A 444 -21.21 -9.00 -1.80
CA HIS A 444 -21.76 -7.78 -1.20
C HIS A 444 -20.68 -6.71 -1.01
N VAL A 445 -19.48 -7.10 -0.56
CA VAL A 445 -18.36 -6.16 -0.45
C VAL A 445 -17.98 -5.63 -1.82
N ALA A 446 -17.66 -6.52 -2.78
CA ALA A 446 -17.18 -6.16 -4.11
C ALA A 446 -18.17 -5.25 -4.88
N CYS A 447 -19.47 -5.51 -4.76
CA CYS A 447 -20.48 -4.81 -5.55
C CYS A 447 -21.04 -3.55 -4.88
N LEU A 448 -21.00 -3.43 -3.54
CA LEU A 448 -21.73 -2.38 -2.82
C LEU A 448 -20.92 -1.67 -1.71
N LEU A 449 -20.12 -2.40 -0.94
CA LEU A 449 -19.65 -1.94 0.39
C LEU A 449 -18.15 -1.57 0.44
N ILE A 450 -17.48 -1.46 -0.71
CA ILE A 450 -16.09 -0.93 -0.75
C ILE A 450 -16.07 0.51 -0.21
N GLY A 451 -15.08 0.79 0.64
CA GLY A 451 -14.87 2.09 1.28
C GLY A 451 -15.67 2.31 2.56
N TYR A 452 -16.59 1.39 2.91
CA TYR A 452 -17.37 1.50 4.15
C TYR A 452 -16.55 1.08 5.38
N PRO A 453 -16.78 1.69 6.55
CA PRO A 453 -16.20 1.23 7.81
C PRO A 453 -16.59 -0.22 8.12
N VAL A 454 -15.67 -1.01 8.68
CA VAL A 454 -15.92 -2.42 9.03
C VAL A 454 -17.15 -2.56 9.93
N ASN A 455 -17.20 -1.81 11.03
CA ASN A 455 -18.33 -1.84 11.99
C ASN A 455 -19.68 -1.63 11.28
N HIS A 456 -19.70 -0.71 10.32
CA HIS A 456 -20.89 -0.42 9.52
C HIS A 456 -21.27 -1.61 8.63
N VAL A 457 -20.33 -2.19 7.89
CA VAL A 457 -20.58 -3.37 7.06
C VAL A 457 -21.03 -4.58 7.88
N THR A 458 -20.46 -4.77 9.08
CA THR A 458 -20.83 -5.89 9.95
C THR A 458 -22.29 -5.86 10.41
N SER A 459 -22.90 -4.66 10.47
CA SER A 459 -24.31 -4.51 10.83
C SER A 459 -25.28 -4.86 9.69
N LEU A 460 -24.82 -4.70 8.44
CA LEU A 460 -25.63 -4.89 7.24
C LEU A 460 -25.69 -6.36 6.79
N LEU A 461 -24.63 -7.11 7.05
CA LEU A 461 -24.48 -8.51 6.65
C LEU A 461 -24.79 -9.48 7.80
N ASP A 462 -25.43 -10.60 7.48
CA ASP A 462 -25.65 -11.68 8.45
C ASP A 462 -24.31 -12.28 8.88
N ALA A 463 -24.08 -12.36 10.20
CA ALA A 463 -22.78 -12.73 10.77
C ALA A 463 -21.62 -11.90 10.18
N GLY A 464 -21.84 -10.61 9.90
CA GLY A 464 -20.89 -9.79 9.15
C GLY A 464 -19.49 -9.69 9.76
N CYS A 465 -19.36 -9.62 11.10
CA CYS A 465 -18.06 -9.52 11.77
C CYS A 465 -17.11 -10.70 11.47
N PRO A 466 -17.49 -11.97 11.75
CA PRO A 466 -16.64 -13.11 11.41
C PRO A 466 -16.39 -13.22 9.90
N ARG A 467 -17.38 -12.88 9.05
CA ARG A 467 -17.27 -12.93 7.58
C ARG A 467 -16.21 -11.98 7.05
N ILE A 468 -16.26 -10.70 7.44
CA ILE A 468 -15.29 -9.69 7.01
C ILE A 468 -13.87 -10.07 7.50
N HIS A 469 -13.77 -10.57 8.72
CA HIS A 469 -12.50 -11.03 9.26
C HIS A 469 -11.94 -12.26 8.49
N HIS A 470 -12.79 -13.21 8.10
CA HIS A 470 -12.41 -14.35 7.26
C HIS A 470 -11.90 -13.91 5.89
N LEU A 471 -12.62 -12.99 5.22
CA LEU A 471 -12.20 -12.44 3.92
C LEU A 471 -10.85 -11.71 4.02
N SER A 472 -10.61 -11.00 5.13
CA SER A 472 -9.33 -10.33 5.39
C SER A 472 -8.20 -11.35 5.60
N LYS A 473 -8.43 -12.40 6.40
CA LYS A 473 -7.45 -13.49 6.61
C LYS A 473 -7.09 -14.20 5.30
N LYS A 474 -8.03 -14.31 4.36
CA LYS A 474 -7.82 -14.91 3.04
C LYS A 474 -7.25 -13.95 1.98
N SER A 475 -6.78 -12.77 2.37
CA SER A 475 -6.25 -11.71 1.47
C SER A 475 -7.21 -11.25 0.36
N MET A 476 -8.53 -11.42 0.53
CA MET A 476 -9.51 -10.95 -0.45
C MET A 476 -9.86 -9.47 -0.26
N ILE A 477 -9.72 -8.99 0.97
CA ILE A 477 -9.91 -7.59 1.36
C ILE A 477 -8.78 -7.13 2.26
N THR A 478 -8.60 -5.81 2.32
CA THR A 478 -7.68 -5.14 3.25
C THR A 478 -8.49 -4.12 4.06
N ILE A 479 -8.09 -3.89 5.30
CA ILE A 479 -8.71 -2.88 6.16
C ILE A 479 -7.69 -1.73 6.29
N SER A 480 -8.06 -0.53 5.86
CA SER A 480 -7.17 0.63 5.99
C SER A 480 -7.04 1.08 7.44
N LYS A 481 -6.02 1.89 7.73
CA LYS A 481 -5.76 2.44 9.08
C LYS A 481 -6.95 3.19 9.70
N ASN A 482 -7.86 3.70 8.87
CA ASN A 482 -9.10 4.36 9.31
C ASN A 482 -10.29 3.39 9.51
N GLY A 483 -10.07 2.07 9.41
CA GLY A 483 -11.10 1.05 9.62
C GLY A 483 -12.04 0.81 8.43
N CYS A 484 -11.75 1.35 7.24
CA CYS A 484 -12.54 1.12 6.03
C CYS A 484 -12.13 -0.16 5.29
N ILE A 485 -13.09 -0.83 4.67
CA ILE A 485 -12.86 -2.00 3.82
C ILE A 485 -12.38 -1.54 2.45
N ASN A 486 -11.22 -2.04 2.03
CA ASN A 486 -10.70 -1.88 0.68
C ASN A 486 -10.54 -3.24 0.02
N MET A 487 -10.75 -3.27 -1.29
CA MET A 487 -10.54 -4.43 -2.13
C MET A 487 -9.62 -4.04 -3.27
N HIS A 488 -8.72 -4.94 -3.66
CA HIS A 488 -7.89 -4.69 -4.84
C HIS A 488 -8.78 -4.55 -6.07
N PHE A 489 -8.51 -3.58 -6.94
CA PHE A 489 -9.37 -3.25 -8.08
C PHE A 489 -9.70 -4.48 -8.95
N LEU A 490 -8.70 -5.29 -9.30
CA LEU A 490 -8.93 -6.51 -10.10
C LEU A 490 -9.76 -7.59 -9.36
N VAL A 491 -9.71 -7.63 -8.03
CA VAL A 491 -10.55 -8.55 -7.22
C VAL A 491 -11.99 -8.07 -7.22
N GLU A 492 -12.21 -6.76 -7.09
CA GLU A 492 -13.54 -6.14 -7.25
C GLU A 492 -14.12 -6.44 -8.64
N GLN A 493 -13.35 -6.20 -9.70
CA GLN A 493 -13.81 -6.47 -11.07
C GLN A 493 -14.09 -7.96 -11.30
N THR A 494 -13.28 -8.85 -10.71
CA THR A 494 -13.52 -10.30 -10.76
C THR A 494 -14.86 -10.66 -10.07
N GLY A 495 -15.16 -10.06 -8.91
CA GLY A 495 -16.45 -10.26 -8.23
C GLY A 495 -17.64 -9.81 -9.08
N LYS A 496 -17.54 -8.64 -9.73
CA LYS A 496 -18.55 -8.14 -10.67
C LYS A 496 -18.74 -9.05 -11.88
N GLU A 497 -17.64 -9.58 -12.40
CA GLU A 497 -17.65 -10.50 -13.54
C GLU A 497 -18.27 -11.86 -13.19
N ILE A 498 -18.04 -12.38 -11.97
CA ILE A 498 -18.71 -13.59 -11.47
C ILE A 498 -20.23 -13.40 -11.48
N VAL A 499 -20.74 -12.27 -10.97
CA VAL A 499 -22.18 -11.98 -10.96
C VAL A 499 -22.77 -11.89 -12.38
N ARG A 500 -22.02 -11.32 -13.34
CA ARG A 500 -22.46 -11.28 -14.75
C ARG A 500 -22.57 -12.68 -15.35
N GLN A 501 -21.61 -13.56 -15.05
CA GLN A 501 -21.58 -14.92 -15.57
C GLN A 501 -22.65 -15.84 -14.96
N GLU A 502 -22.95 -15.69 -13.66
CA GLU A 502 -24.05 -16.41 -13.00
C GLU A 502 -25.40 -16.19 -13.70
N CYS A 503 -25.56 -15.08 -14.43
CA CYS A 503 -26.81 -14.65 -15.03
C CYS A 503 -26.79 -14.64 -16.57
N GLU A 504 -25.81 -15.30 -17.19
CA GLU A 504 -25.60 -15.32 -18.66
C GLU A 504 -25.57 -13.90 -19.27
N TYR A 505 -24.98 -12.94 -18.55
CA TYR A 505 -24.91 -11.52 -18.94
C TYR A 505 -26.26 -10.83 -19.13
N ARG A 506 -27.36 -11.38 -18.58
CA ARG A 506 -28.68 -10.75 -18.62
C ARG A 506 -28.89 -9.87 -17.40
N PRO A 507 -28.96 -8.53 -17.53
CA PRO A 507 -29.02 -7.64 -16.37
C PRO A 507 -30.20 -7.90 -15.44
N PHE A 508 -31.40 -8.17 -15.99
CA PHE A 508 -32.61 -8.40 -15.18
C PHE A 508 -32.60 -9.69 -14.34
N ARG A 509 -31.62 -10.59 -14.56
CA ARG A 509 -31.39 -11.79 -13.74
C ARG A 509 -30.25 -11.61 -12.72
N GLN A 510 -29.54 -10.48 -12.75
CA GLN A 510 -28.42 -10.23 -11.84
C GLN A 510 -28.89 -10.02 -10.40
N ARG A 511 -28.18 -10.64 -9.46
CA ARG A 511 -28.42 -10.42 -8.02
C ARG A 511 -28.01 -9.01 -7.57
N PHE A 512 -27.00 -8.43 -8.20
CA PHE A 512 -26.48 -7.10 -7.91
C PHE A 512 -26.45 -6.28 -9.19
N LEU A 513 -27.10 -5.11 -9.15
CA LEU A 513 -27.11 -4.16 -10.25
C LEU A 513 -26.31 -2.91 -9.89
N TRP A 514 -25.39 -2.50 -10.76
CA TRP A 514 -24.57 -1.29 -10.56
C TRP A 514 -24.38 -0.43 -11.82
N ASP A 515 -24.72 -0.96 -13.01
CA ASP A 515 -24.65 -0.19 -14.25
C ASP A 515 -25.88 0.71 -14.41
N ALA A 516 -25.66 1.99 -14.71
CA ALA A 516 -26.73 2.99 -14.72
C ALA A 516 -27.70 2.80 -15.88
N ASP A 517 -27.22 2.38 -17.05
CA ASP A 517 -28.04 2.17 -18.24
C ASP A 517 -28.87 0.88 -18.08
N ASP A 518 -28.28 -0.19 -17.54
CA ASP A 518 -29.00 -1.43 -17.22
C ASP A 518 -30.11 -1.19 -16.19
N ILE A 519 -29.79 -0.48 -15.09
CA ILE A 519 -30.77 -0.15 -14.05
C ILE A 519 -31.88 0.73 -14.64
N TYR A 520 -31.55 1.72 -15.46
CA TYR A 520 -32.55 2.56 -16.13
C TYR A 520 -33.54 1.70 -16.93
N ASN A 521 -33.03 0.81 -17.78
CA ASN A 521 -33.85 -0.05 -18.62
C ASN A 521 -34.73 -1.01 -17.81
N ILE A 522 -34.20 -1.56 -16.71
CA ILE A 522 -34.94 -2.46 -15.81
C ILE A 522 -36.10 -1.72 -15.12
N LEU A 523 -35.83 -0.52 -14.60
CA LEU A 523 -36.81 0.27 -13.87
C LEU A 523 -37.90 0.86 -14.77
N ASP A 524 -37.56 1.29 -16.00
CA ASP A 524 -38.51 1.87 -16.95
C ASP A 524 -39.48 0.81 -17.51
N ASN A 525 -38.92 -0.35 -17.91
CA ASN A 525 -39.67 -1.43 -18.54
C ASN A 525 -40.31 -2.43 -17.54
N LYS A 526 -40.02 -2.31 -16.24
CA LYS A 526 -40.50 -3.23 -15.18
C LYS A 526 -40.12 -4.70 -15.39
N ILE A 527 -38.96 -4.95 -15.99
CA ILE A 527 -38.47 -6.31 -16.29
C ILE A 527 -37.68 -6.93 -15.12
N GLY A 528 -37.58 -6.23 -13.99
CA GLY A 528 -36.85 -6.71 -12.81
C GLY A 528 -37.46 -7.98 -12.22
N THR A 529 -36.62 -8.82 -11.62
CA THR A 529 -36.98 -10.14 -11.08
C THR A 529 -36.75 -10.22 -9.57
N HIS A 530 -37.24 -11.28 -8.95
CA HIS A 530 -37.07 -11.53 -7.52
C HIS A 530 -35.62 -11.94 -7.15
N GLU A 531 -34.79 -12.27 -8.16
CA GLU A 531 -33.36 -12.60 -8.00
C GLU A 531 -32.53 -11.36 -7.60
N ILE A 532 -33.00 -10.16 -7.92
CA ILE A 532 -32.32 -8.90 -7.61
C ILE A 532 -32.35 -8.65 -6.10
N GLU A 533 -31.17 -8.69 -5.47
CA GLU A 533 -30.97 -8.41 -4.04
C GLU A 533 -30.45 -6.99 -3.80
N CYS A 534 -29.72 -6.42 -4.75
CA CYS A 534 -29.07 -5.12 -4.60
C CYS A 534 -29.21 -4.27 -5.87
N VAL A 535 -29.54 -2.99 -5.68
CA VAL A 535 -29.55 -1.99 -6.76
C VAL A 535 -28.73 -0.77 -6.31
N MET A 536 -27.62 -0.52 -7.00
CA MET A 536 -26.73 0.61 -6.76
C MET A 536 -26.71 1.52 -7.99
N LEU A 537 -27.48 2.61 -7.95
CA LEU A 537 -27.58 3.57 -9.05
C LEU A 537 -26.80 4.85 -8.72
N ASN A 538 -25.71 5.08 -9.44
CA ASN A 538 -25.13 6.42 -9.51
C ASN A 538 -25.96 7.26 -10.48
N MET A 539 -26.82 8.11 -9.92
CA MET A 539 -27.76 8.91 -10.71
C MET A 539 -27.06 9.96 -11.58
N CYS A 540 -25.81 10.35 -11.28
CA CYS A 540 -25.03 11.25 -12.12
C CYS A 540 -24.59 10.62 -13.45
N LYS A 541 -24.62 9.28 -13.57
CA LYS A 541 -24.29 8.57 -14.81
C LYS A 541 -25.51 8.31 -15.71
N MET A 542 -26.71 8.66 -15.25
CA MET A 542 -27.92 8.49 -16.04
C MET A 542 -27.94 9.48 -17.20
N ARG A 543 -28.27 8.99 -18.41
CA ARG A 543 -28.43 9.83 -19.61
C ARG A 543 -29.67 10.71 -19.51
N ASP A 544 -30.77 10.15 -19.02
CA ASP A 544 -32.09 10.78 -18.99
C ASP A 544 -32.76 10.68 -17.61
N LYS A 545 -33.74 11.56 -17.39
CA LYS A 545 -34.56 11.55 -16.17
C LYS A 545 -35.62 10.46 -16.25
N LEU A 546 -35.66 9.58 -15.26
CA LEU A 546 -36.62 8.49 -15.19
C LEU A 546 -37.82 8.86 -14.31
N THR A 547 -39.04 8.60 -14.82
CA THR A 547 -40.27 8.71 -14.01
C THR A 547 -40.74 7.32 -13.60
N MET A 548 -40.46 6.94 -12.36
CA MET A 548 -40.81 5.63 -11.81
C MET A 548 -42.32 5.54 -11.52
N ARG A 549 -42.90 4.43 -11.98
CA ARG A 549 -44.28 4.03 -11.67
C ARG A 549 -44.33 3.38 -10.28
N ASN A 550 -45.51 3.37 -9.68
CA ASN A 550 -45.66 2.91 -8.29
C ASN A 550 -45.52 1.40 -8.11
N THR A 551 -45.68 0.65 -9.20
CA THR A 551 -45.56 -0.81 -9.26
C THR A 551 -44.16 -1.28 -9.67
N VAL A 552 -43.14 -0.41 -9.64
CA VAL A 552 -41.80 -0.73 -10.19
C VAL A 552 -41.12 -1.87 -9.43
N PHE A 553 -41.42 -2.01 -8.14
CA PHE A 553 -40.82 -3.04 -7.28
C PHE A 553 -41.68 -4.30 -7.10
N ASP A 554 -42.83 -4.41 -7.77
CA ASP A 554 -43.79 -5.52 -7.59
C ASP A 554 -43.15 -6.91 -7.78
N ASN A 555 -42.27 -7.01 -8.79
CA ASN A 555 -41.55 -8.24 -9.15
C ASN A 555 -40.17 -8.35 -8.46
N MET A 556 -39.69 -7.29 -7.81
CA MET A 556 -38.35 -7.21 -7.18
C MET A 556 -38.44 -7.25 -5.65
N ARG A 557 -39.19 -8.22 -5.11
CA ARG A 557 -39.43 -8.34 -3.66
C ARG A 557 -38.17 -8.79 -2.87
N GLY A 558 -37.16 -9.30 -3.57
CA GLY A 558 -35.89 -9.78 -3.01
C GLY A 558 -34.89 -8.68 -2.63
N ILE A 559 -35.14 -7.42 -2.98
CA ILE A 559 -34.21 -6.32 -2.74
C ILE A 559 -33.99 -6.12 -1.24
N LYS A 560 -32.72 -6.25 -0.82
CA LYS A 560 -32.21 -5.96 0.52
C LYS A 560 -31.44 -4.64 0.57
N PHE A 561 -30.77 -4.27 -0.52
CA PHE A 561 -29.93 -3.07 -0.59
C PHE A 561 -30.39 -2.17 -1.73
N LEU A 562 -30.92 -0.99 -1.40
CA LEU A 562 -31.32 0.00 -2.39
C LEU A 562 -30.45 1.25 -2.19
N LYS A 563 -29.62 1.59 -3.17
CA LYS A 563 -28.67 2.69 -3.08
C LYS A 563 -28.70 3.57 -4.32
N PHE A 564 -29.43 4.68 -4.26
CA PHE A 564 -29.49 5.71 -5.28
C PHE A 564 -28.78 6.96 -4.78
N PHE A 565 -27.69 7.37 -5.44
CA PHE A 565 -26.82 8.42 -4.91
C PHE A 565 -26.33 9.39 -6.00
N HIS A 566 -25.93 10.59 -5.56
CA HIS A 566 -25.35 11.65 -6.38
C HIS A 566 -23.98 12.09 -5.83
N HIS A 567 -23.21 12.82 -6.63
CA HIS A 567 -22.11 13.62 -6.10
C HIS A 567 -22.66 14.79 -5.27
N VAL A 568 -21.98 15.14 -4.17
CA VAL A 568 -22.39 16.17 -3.19
C VAL A 568 -22.70 17.54 -3.82
N SER A 569 -22.17 17.84 -5.01
CA SER A 569 -22.41 19.07 -5.75
C SER A 569 -23.74 19.13 -6.51
N ASP A 570 -24.45 18.01 -6.66
CA ASP A 570 -25.67 17.90 -7.47
C ASP A 570 -26.90 17.70 -6.59
N VAL A 571 -27.88 18.61 -6.69
CA VAL A 571 -29.02 18.70 -5.75
C VAL A 571 -30.32 18.21 -6.41
N LYS A 572 -30.33 18.00 -7.73
CA LYS A 572 -31.55 17.64 -8.46
C LYS A 572 -31.60 16.14 -8.74
N SER A 573 -32.62 15.46 -8.20
CA SER A 573 -32.88 14.06 -8.50
C SER A 573 -33.16 13.83 -9.99
N ASN A 574 -32.49 12.85 -10.57
CA ASN A 574 -32.81 12.32 -11.91
C ASN A 574 -33.98 11.33 -11.88
N LEU A 575 -34.44 10.92 -10.70
CA LEU A 575 -35.61 10.07 -10.49
C LEU A 575 -36.82 10.89 -10.04
N LYS A 576 -37.98 10.66 -10.68
CA LYS A 576 -39.28 11.22 -10.30
C LYS A 576 -40.25 10.10 -9.91
N LEU A 577 -41.02 10.28 -8.85
CA LEU A 577 -42.06 9.34 -8.40
C LEU A 577 -43.45 9.93 -8.63
N ARG A 578 -44.40 9.11 -9.13
CA ARG A 578 -45.82 9.49 -9.21
C ARG A 578 -46.47 9.29 -7.84
N SER A 579 -46.82 10.37 -7.14
CA SER A 579 -47.01 10.42 -5.68
C SER A 579 -48.02 9.48 -4.99
N SER A 580 -48.88 8.72 -5.68
CA SER A 580 -49.95 7.93 -5.04
C SER A 580 -49.76 6.40 -5.10
N GLY A 581 -49.30 5.79 -4.00
CA GLY A 581 -49.31 4.33 -3.81
C GLY A 581 -47.99 3.60 -4.07
N PHE A 582 -46.87 4.33 -4.16
CA PHE A 582 -45.53 3.73 -4.19
C PHE A 582 -45.21 3.02 -2.88
N TYR A 583 -44.54 1.87 -2.94
CA TYR A 583 -44.10 1.13 -1.75
C TYR A 583 -42.70 0.55 -1.98
N PHE A 584 -42.00 0.32 -0.87
CA PHE A 584 -40.68 -0.26 -0.89
C PHE A 584 -40.76 -1.80 -0.75
N PRO A 585 -39.80 -2.55 -1.34
CA PRO A 585 -39.63 -3.96 -1.07
C PRO A 585 -39.63 -4.28 0.45
N PRO A 586 -40.21 -5.41 0.88
CA PRO A 586 -40.41 -5.73 2.30
C PRO A 586 -39.12 -6.14 3.03
N SER A 587 -38.10 -6.56 2.30
CA SER A 587 -36.86 -7.16 2.83
C SER A 587 -35.69 -6.19 2.93
N ILE A 588 -35.93 -4.88 2.82
CA ILE A 588 -34.87 -3.87 2.80
C ILE A 588 -34.14 -3.81 4.13
N ARG A 589 -32.80 -3.85 4.04
CA ARG A 589 -31.84 -3.63 5.11
C ARG A 589 -31.19 -2.25 5.02
N LEU A 590 -30.81 -1.85 3.80
CA LEU A 590 -30.22 -0.54 3.50
C LEU A 590 -31.11 0.22 2.52
N LEU A 591 -31.60 1.38 2.96
CA LEU A 591 -32.28 2.34 2.09
C LEU A 591 -31.42 3.60 1.98
N HIS A 592 -30.64 3.73 0.91
CA HIS A 592 -29.93 4.95 0.55
C HIS A 592 -30.57 5.58 -0.69
N TRP A 593 -31.13 6.78 -0.55
CA TRP A 593 -31.69 7.56 -1.65
C TRP A 593 -31.41 9.06 -1.47
N ASP A 594 -30.37 9.56 -2.13
CA ASP A 594 -30.05 11.00 -2.16
C ASP A 594 -31.12 11.76 -2.98
N ALA A 595 -31.47 12.97 -2.53
CA ALA A 595 -32.49 13.82 -3.14
C ALA A 595 -33.87 13.14 -3.28
N TYR A 596 -34.29 12.39 -2.27
CA TYR A 596 -35.57 11.68 -2.28
C TYR A 596 -36.75 12.63 -2.61
N PRO A 597 -37.58 12.31 -3.61
CA PRO A 597 -38.50 13.29 -4.20
C PRO A 597 -39.81 13.47 -3.42
N LEU A 598 -40.19 12.50 -2.57
CA LEU A 598 -41.43 12.59 -1.81
C LEU A 598 -41.25 13.38 -0.51
N LYS A 599 -42.37 13.91 -0.01
CA LYS A 599 -42.42 14.69 1.24
C LYS A 599 -42.43 13.81 2.49
N THR A 600 -42.82 12.55 2.37
CA THR A 600 -42.86 11.55 3.43
C THR A 600 -42.55 10.19 2.84
N LEU A 601 -42.13 9.23 3.67
CA LEU A 601 -42.03 7.84 3.23
C LEU A 601 -43.42 7.22 3.11
N PRO A 602 -43.60 6.17 2.28
CA PRO A 602 -44.88 5.49 2.12
C PRO A 602 -45.38 4.86 3.43
N SER A 603 -46.69 4.84 3.63
CA SER A 603 -47.32 4.26 4.84
C SER A 603 -47.18 2.73 4.95
N ARG A 604 -47.03 2.01 3.82
CA ARG A 604 -46.75 0.56 3.77
C ARG A 604 -45.25 0.25 3.83
N PHE A 605 -44.55 0.83 4.80
CA PHE A 605 -43.13 0.61 4.98
C PHE A 605 -42.91 -0.56 5.96
N ILE A 606 -42.55 -1.75 5.44
CA ILE A 606 -42.23 -2.93 6.26
C ILE A 606 -40.77 -2.82 6.69
N HIS A 607 -40.53 -2.81 8.00
CA HIS A 607 -39.30 -2.27 8.60
C HIS A 607 -38.54 -3.28 9.47
N HIS A 608 -38.91 -4.57 9.45
CA HIS A 608 -38.40 -5.56 10.40
C HIS A 608 -36.90 -5.87 10.20
N TYR A 609 -36.42 -5.73 8.96
CA TYR A 609 -35.02 -5.99 8.60
C TYR A 609 -34.19 -4.72 8.40
N LEU A 610 -34.79 -3.54 8.60
CA LEU A 610 -34.16 -2.26 8.27
C LEU A 610 -33.05 -1.94 9.27
N VAL A 611 -31.83 -1.75 8.77
CA VAL A 611 -30.63 -1.43 9.54
C VAL A 611 -30.21 0.02 9.34
N GLU A 612 -30.31 0.54 8.12
CA GLU A 612 -29.92 1.90 7.79
C GLU A 612 -30.91 2.59 6.85
N VAL A 613 -31.20 3.86 7.18
CA VAL A 613 -31.91 4.80 6.32
C VAL A 613 -31.03 6.02 6.05
N ASN A 614 -30.74 6.26 4.78
CA ASN A 614 -29.94 7.38 4.29
C ASN A 614 -30.71 8.13 3.20
N LEU A 615 -31.27 9.28 3.55
CA LEU A 615 -32.13 10.11 2.70
C LEU A 615 -31.59 11.54 2.64
N ARG A 616 -30.33 11.70 2.25
CA ARG A 616 -29.66 13.01 2.23
C ARG A 616 -30.25 13.94 1.17
N TYR A 617 -30.23 15.24 1.44
CA TYR A 617 -30.68 16.33 0.57
C TYR A 617 -32.13 16.15 0.07
N SER A 618 -32.97 15.50 0.87
CA SER A 618 -34.32 15.12 0.47
C SER A 618 -35.34 16.24 0.68
N ASN A 619 -36.47 16.13 -0.03
CA ASN A 619 -37.59 17.06 0.11
C ASN A 619 -38.56 16.68 1.25
N LEU A 620 -38.09 15.91 2.22
CA LEU A 620 -38.89 15.38 3.33
C LEU A 620 -39.41 16.51 4.22
N LYS A 621 -40.65 16.38 4.68
CA LYS A 621 -41.28 17.19 5.73
C LYS A 621 -41.41 16.41 7.04
N SER A 622 -41.71 15.12 6.93
CA SER A 622 -41.68 14.10 8.00
C SER A 622 -41.25 12.75 7.40
N LEU A 623 -40.84 11.79 8.23
CA LEU A 623 -40.40 10.46 7.75
C LEU A 623 -41.56 9.46 7.68
N TRP A 624 -42.03 9.00 8.84
CA TRP A 624 -43.09 8.00 9.00
C TRP A 624 -43.86 8.21 10.32
N ASP A 625 -45.01 7.55 10.46
CA ASP A 625 -45.86 7.61 11.65
C ASP A 625 -45.24 6.86 12.85
N ASP A 626 -45.56 7.28 14.08
CA ASP A 626 -44.94 6.81 15.34
C ASP A 626 -45.25 5.36 15.75
N LYS A 627 -45.87 4.55 14.88
CA LYS A 627 -46.28 3.17 15.18
C LYS A 627 -45.29 2.09 14.71
N LEU A 628 -44.14 2.46 14.14
CA LEU A 628 -43.19 1.51 13.55
C LEU A 628 -42.27 0.87 14.61
N ILE A 629 -41.98 -0.43 14.42
CA ILE A 629 -41.10 -1.22 15.30
C ILE A 629 -39.72 -1.39 14.64
N LEU A 630 -38.75 -0.57 15.02
CA LEU A 630 -37.45 -0.43 14.33
C LEU A 630 -36.30 -1.13 15.05
N HIS A 631 -36.49 -2.34 15.57
CA HIS A 631 -35.51 -3.02 16.44
C HIS A 631 -34.09 -3.15 15.86
N ASN A 632 -33.97 -3.30 14.55
CA ASN A 632 -32.69 -3.48 13.86
C ASN A 632 -32.07 -2.17 13.35
N LEU A 633 -32.78 -1.03 13.44
CA LEU A 633 -32.29 0.23 12.92
C LEU A 633 -31.11 0.72 13.76
N GLN A 634 -29.97 0.91 13.09
CA GLN A 634 -28.73 1.39 13.69
C GLN A 634 -28.40 2.81 13.26
N ARG A 635 -28.77 3.21 12.04
CA ARG A 635 -28.37 4.51 11.48
C ARG A 635 -29.51 5.22 10.76
N LEU A 636 -29.65 6.52 11.04
CA LEU A 636 -30.52 7.43 10.32
C LEU A 636 -29.74 8.67 9.85
N ASP A 637 -29.64 8.83 8.54
CA ASP A 637 -29.00 9.98 7.89
C ASP A 637 -30.00 10.71 7.00
N VAL A 638 -30.37 11.94 7.38
CA VAL A 638 -31.26 12.83 6.61
C VAL A 638 -30.59 14.16 6.32
N THR A 639 -29.25 14.18 6.35
CA THR A 639 -28.41 15.37 6.16
C THR A 639 -28.86 16.21 4.97
N GLY A 640 -29.01 17.51 5.15
CA GLY A 640 -29.37 18.47 4.09
C GLY A 640 -30.86 18.49 3.72
N SER A 641 -31.73 17.75 4.45
CA SER A 641 -33.17 17.78 4.25
C SER A 641 -33.77 19.08 4.81
N LYS A 642 -33.69 20.17 4.03
CA LYS A 642 -34.01 21.54 4.46
C LYS A 642 -35.45 21.72 4.94
N ASN A 643 -36.38 20.93 4.43
CA ASN A 643 -37.82 21.03 4.70
C ASN A 643 -38.30 20.14 5.87
N LEU A 644 -37.40 19.33 6.44
CA LEU A 644 -37.74 18.39 7.50
C LEU A 644 -38.07 19.15 8.78
N ARG A 645 -39.29 19.00 9.29
CA ARG A 645 -39.76 19.74 10.48
C ARG A 645 -39.61 18.97 11.78
N GLN A 646 -39.83 17.66 11.72
CA GLN A 646 -39.86 16.77 12.88
C GLN A 646 -39.24 15.42 12.51
N LEU A 647 -38.56 14.81 13.48
CA LEU A 647 -38.06 13.44 13.41
C LEU A 647 -39.08 12.47 14.01
N PRO A 648 -39.11 11.20 13.55
CA PRO A 648 -40.04 10.21 14.06
C PRO A 648 -39.67 9.76 15.49
N ASN A 649 -40.61 9.12 16.18
CA ASN A 649 -40.31 8.40 17.42
C ASN A 649 -39.37 7.21 17.16
N LEU A 650 -38.22 7.20 17.83
CA LEU A 650 -37.17 6.17 17.72
C LEU A 650 -37.10 5.23 18.93
N SER A 651 -38.08 5.27 19.84
CA SER A 651 -38.05 4.50 21.10
C SER A 651 -37.96 2.98 20.91
N THR A 652 -38.46 2.46 19.79
CA THR A 652 -38.41 1.03 19.46
C THR A 652 -37.06 0.57 18.89
N ALA A 653 -36.19 1.51 18.50
CA ALA A 653 -34.90 1.27 17.86
C ALA A 653 -33.76 1.01 18.87
N ARG A 654 -33.85 -0.11 19.61
CA ARG A 654 -32.89 -0.44 20.69
C ARG A 654 -31.42 -0.56 20.25
N ASN A 655 -31.17 -0.83 18.97
CA ASN A 655 -29.83 -0.96 18.40
C ASN A 655 -29.31 0.33 17.74
N PHE A 656 -30.00 1.46 17.93
CA PHE A 656 -29.67 2.71 17.25
C PHE A 656 -28.34 3.31 17.73
N GLU A 657 -27.44 3.59 16.78
CA GLU A 657 -26.07 4.04 17.02
C GLU A 657 -25.77 5.43 16.45
N GLU A 658 -26.35 5.81 15.31
CA GLU A 658 -25.97 7.05 14.60
C GLU A 658 -27.16 7.86 14.08
N LEU A 659 -27.22 9.15 14.44
CA LEU A 659 -28.16 10.13 13.90
C LEU A 659 -27.44 11.29 13.22
N MET A 660 -27.69 11.46 11.92
CA MET A 660 -27.14 12.54 11.10
C MET A 660 -28.28 13.40 10.53
N VAL A 661 -28.41 14.62 11.05
CA VAL A 661 -29.43 15.61 10.65
C VAL A 661 -28.81 16.96 10.29
N GLU A 662 -27.52 16.97 9.97
CA GLU A 662 -26.77 18.16 9.61
C GLU A 662 -27.46 18.94 8.46
N GLY A 663 -27.57 20.25 8.56
CA GLY A 663 -28.15 21.09 7.52
C GLY A 663 -29.68 20.98 7.37
N CYS A 664 -30.37 20.30 8.30
CA CYS A 664 -31.83 20.30 8.38
C CYS A 664 -32.36 21.63 8.94
N LYS A 665 -32.43 22.64 8.07
CA LYS A 665 -32.77 24.04 8.43
C LYS A 665 -34.13 24.21 9.13
N SER A 666 -35.14 23.44 8.73
CA SER A 666 -36.50 23.55 9.29
C SER A 666 -36.75 22.67 10.52
N LEU A 667 -35.74 21.93 11.00
CA LEU A 667 -35.92 20.97 12.10
C LEU A 667 -36.14 21.73 13.41
N GLN A 668 -37.26 21.47 14.06
CA GLN A 668 -37.68 22.25 15.23
C GLN A 668 -37.33 21.62 16.56
N LYS A 669 -37.17 20.30 16.65
CA LYS A 669 -36.89 19.57 17.90
C LYS A 669 -36.15 18.27 17.60
N ILE A 670 -35.30 17.87 18.53
CA ILE A 670 -34.74 16.52 18.61
C ILE A 670 -35.70 15.64 19.44
N PRO A 671 -36.07 14.43 19.00
CA PRO A 671 -37.13 13.65 19.64
C PRO A 671 -36.72 13.13 21.02
N LYS A 672 -37.63 13.23 22.00
CA LYS A 672 -37.41 12.74 23.38
C LYS A 672 -37.00 11.27 23.41
N SER A 673 -37.41 10.47 22.43
CA SER A 673 -37.07 9.05 22.35
C SER A 673 -35.58 8.73 22.27
N LEU A 674 -34.74 9.67 21.83
CA LEU A 674 -33.27 9.50 21.81
C LEU A 674 -32.69 9.26 23.21
N THR A 675 -33.40 9.72 24.25
CA THR A 675 -33.01 9.55 25.65
C THR A 675 -32.96 8.08 26.11
N TRP A 676 -33.72 7.20 25.47
CA TRP A 676 -33.74 5.77 25.80
C TRP A 676 -32.77 4.93 24.94
N LEU A 677 -32.00 5.57 24.06
CA LEU A 677 -31.10 4.90 23.11
C LEU A 677 -29.69 4.77 23.68
N LEU A 678 -29.49 3.77 24.55
CA LEU A 678 -28.23 3.52 25.25
C LEU A 678 -27.02 3.20 24.34
N ARG A 679 -27.28 2.86 23.07
CA ARG A 679 -26.24 2.52 22.07
C ARG A 679 -25.86 3.68 21.15
N LEU A 680 -26.44 4.86 21.34
CA LEU A 680 -26.15 6.04 20.52
C LEU A 680 -24.68 6.46 20.69
N LYS A 681 -23.90 6.33 19.62
CA LYS A 681 -22.48 6.70 19.56
C LYS A 681 -22.27 8.03 18.86
N LYS A 682 -23.13 8.38 17.90
CA LYS A 682 -22.96 9.56 17.04
C LYS A 682 -24.23 10.37 16.87
N LEU A 683 -24.11 11.68 17.10
CA LEU A 683 -25.16 12.66 16.84
C LEU A 683 -24.60 13.89 16.13
N ASN A 684 -25.05 14.14 14.90
CA ASN A 684 -24.71 15.36 14.16
C ASN A 684 -25.98 16.15 13.81
N ALA A 685 -26.20 17.27 14.48
CA ALA A 685 -27.25 18.25 14.26
C ALA A 685 -26.67 19.67 14.03
N SER A 686 -25.54 19.77 13.32
CA SER A 686 -25.00 21.06 12.91
C SER A 686 -25.86 21.71 11.81
N HIS A 687 -25.75 23.02 11.67
CA HIS A 687 -26.41 23.81 10.62
C HIS A 687 -27.94 23.67 10.57
N CYS A 688 -28.56 23.42 11.73
CA CYS A 688 -30.00 23.37 11.92
C CYS A 688 -30.52 24.74 12.41
N ASP A 689 -30.88 25.61 11.47
CA ASP A 689 -31.22 27.02 11.76
C ASP A 689 -32.32 27.20 12.82
N LEU A 690 -33.37 26.36 12.82
CA LEU A 690 -34.46 26.45 13.82
C LEU A 690 -34.15 25.75 15.16
N LEU A 691 -33.19 24.82 15.23
CA LEU A 691 -32.74 24.24 16.50
C LEU A 691 -32.01 25.27 17.38
N LYS A 692 -31.45 26.33 16.78
CA LYS A 692 -30.82 27.46 17.49
C LYS A 692 -31.73 28.17 18.48
N ASN A 693 -33.05 28.07 18.32
CA ASN A 693 -34.01 28.67 19.23
C ASN A 693 -34.36 27.78 20.44
N ILE A 694 -33.67 26.65 20.61
CA ILE A 694 -33.86 25.72 21.72
C ILE A 694 -32.65 25.80 22.63
N LEU A 695 -32.91 25.93 23.94
CA LEU A 695 -31.89 25.84 24.97
C LEU A 695 -31.60 24.36 25.29
N PHE A 696 -30.34 23.96 25.15
CA PHE A 696 -29.82 22.68 25.65
C PHE A 696 -28.92 22.95 26.85
N ASP A 697 -29.18 22.30 27.98
CA ASP A 697 -28.23 22.28 29.11
C ASP A 697 -27.38 21.02 28.98
N VAL A 698 -26.06 21.16 28.91
CA VAL A 698 -25.13 20.05 28.76
C VAL A 698 -24.20 20.01 29.96
N ASP A 699 -24.26 18.90 30.70
CA ASP A 699 -23.36 18.60 31.81
C ASP A 699 -22.43 17.45 31.43
N SER A 700 -21.28 17.34 32.10
CA SER A 700 -20.38 16.21 31.91
C SER A 700 -19.77 15.71 33.20
N ILE A 701 -19.60 14.39 33.26
CA ILE A 701 -18.97 13.71 34.39
C ILE A 701 -17.84 12.83 33.85
N MET A 702 -16.69 12.90 34.50
CA MET A 702 -15.59 11.96 34.28
C MET A 702 -15.88 10.66 35.04
N CYS A 703 -16.07 9.57 34.30
CA CYS A 703 -16.24 8.23 34.87
C CYS A 703 -15.08 7.36 34.39
N GLY A 704 -14.08 7.15 35.26
CA GLY A 704 -12.81 6.52 34.87
C GLY A 704 -12.09 7.34 33.80
N ASP A 705 -11.67 6.69 32.70
CA ASP A 705 -11.01 7.34 31.55
C ASP A 705 -11.99 7.91 30.49
N THR A 706 -13.31 7.85 30.76
CA THR A 706 -14.36 8.23 29.79
C THR A 706 -15.19 9.40 30.26
N TRP A 707 -15.51 10.29 29.32
CA TRP A 707 -16.46 11.38 29.51
C TRP A 707 -17.88 10.91 29.20
N GLU A 708 -18.79 11.12 30.14
CA GLU A 708 -20.22 10.98 29.91
C GLU A 708 -20.86 12.37 29.77
N PHE A 709 -21.65 12.58 28.72
CA PHE A 709 -22.35 13.84 28.45
C PHE A 709 -23.84 13.70 28.76
N PHE A 710 -24.41 14.68 29.45
CA PHE A 710 -25.78 14.69 29.91
C PHE A 710 -26.50 15.88 29.26
N PHE A 711 -27.65 15.65 28.63
CA PHE A 711 -28.48 16.73 28.07
C PHE A 711 -29.67 16.99 28.99
N ILE A 712 -29.53 17.97 29.87
CA ILE A 712 -30.53 18.36 30.87
C ILE A 712 -31.55 19.32 30.23
N THR A 713 -32.21 18.89 29.15
CA THR A 713 -33.37 19.66 28.67
C THR A 713 -34.60 19.42 29.55
N GLU A 714 -34.71 18.24 30.16
CA GLU A 714 -35.69 17.84 31.19
C GLU A 714 -35.17 16.61 31.99
N GLY A 715 -33.89 16.60 32.39
CA GLY A 715 -33.32 15.61 33.32
C GLY A 715 -32.86 14.24 32.76
N VAL A 716 -32.15 14.18 31.62
CA VAL A 716 -31.70 12.88 31.05
C VAL A 716 -30.23 12.85 30.60
N SER A 717 -29.58 11.70 30.81
CA SER A 717 -28.19 11.38 30.46
C SER A 717 -28.06 10.75 29.07
N LEU A 718 -27.02 11.12 28.29
CA LEU A 718 -26.59 10.42 27.06
C LEU A 718 -25.12 9.97 27.20
N GLY A 719 -24.82 9.11 28.19
CA GLY A 719 -23.45 8.72 28.56
C GLY A 719 -22.63 7.95 27.51
N GLY A 720 -23.24 7.43 26.44
CA GLY A 720 -22.56 6.60 25.42
C GLY A 720 -21.94 7.33 24.21
N LEU A 721 -22.07 8.66 24.13
CA LEU A 721 -21.71 9.43 22.95
C LEU A 721 -20.19 9.52 22.72
N LYS A 722 -19.75 9.11 21.53
CA LYS A 722 -18.36 9.20 21.08
C LYS A 722 -18.12 10.39 20.16
N ASP A 723 -19.11 10.70 19.32
CA ASP A 723 -19.08 11.77 18.34
C ASP A 723 -20.32 12.66 18.49
N LEU A 724 -20.09 13.96 18.72
CA LEU A 724 -21.15 14.96 18.83
C LEU A 724 -20.86 16.15 17.94
N SER A 725 -21.88 16.69 17.31
CA SER A 725 -21.85 18.01 16.67
C SER A 725 -23.25 18.60 16.70
N ILE A 726 -23.45 19.73 17.38
CA ILE A 726 -24.76 20.38 17.52
C ILE A 726 -24.59 21.89 17.33
N ASP A 727 -25.45 22.49 16.49
CA ASP A 727 -25.64 23.93 16.41
C ASP A 727 -26.97 24.29 17.11
N ALA A 728 -26.92 24.80 18.34
CA ALA A 728 -28.09 25.21 19.10
C ALA A 728 -27.73 26.26 20.16
N GLN A 729 -28.71 26.92 20.81
CA GLN A 729 -28.42 27.64 22.05
C GLN A 729 -28.10 26.63 23.15
N ILE A 730 -26.85 26.58 23.59
CA ILE A 730 -26.40 25.57 24.53
C ILE A 730 -25.82 26.26 25.76
N LYS A 731 -26.37 25.95 26.93
CA LYS A 731 -25.76 26.23 28.22
C LYS A 731 -24.84 25.06 28.57
N LEU A 732 -23.54 25.32 28.59
CA LEU A 732 -22.51 24.33 28.90
C LEU A 732 -22.09 24.42 30.36
N ASN A 733 -21.95 23.26 30.99
CA ASN A 733 -21.24 23.05 32.24
C ASN A 733 -20.31 21.83 32.07
N LEU A 734 -19.11 22.06 31.54
CA LEU A 734 -18.15 20.99 31.23
C LEU A 734 -16.89 21.17 32.07
N ALA A 735 -16.89 20.63 33.30
CA ALA A 735 -15.71 20.47 34.15
C ALA A 735 -14.69 21.64 34.15
N GLY A 736 -15.20 22.88 34.24
CA GLY A 736 -14.38 24.10 34.22
C GLY A 736 -14.66 25.04 33.05
N LEU A 737 -15.30 24.56 31.98
CA LEU A 737 -15.84 25.37 30.88
C LEU A 737 -17.33 25.61 31.13
N ARG A 738 -17.71 26.86 31.41
CA ARG A 738 -19.09 27.23 31.78
C ARG A 738 -19.57 28.45 31.02
N GLY A 739 -20.77 28.37 30.45
CA GLY A 739 -21.39 29.52 29.79
C GLY A 739 -22.33 29.13 28.66
N PHE A 740 -22.76 30.11 27.89
CA PHE A 740 -23.58 29.87 26.70
C PHE A 740 -22.71 29.78 25.45
N THR A 741 -23.06 28.86 24.55
CA THR A 741 -22.44 28.69 23.23
C THR A 741 -23.54 28.45 22.19
N GLU A 742 -23.20 28.60 20.91
CA GLU A 742 -24.09 28.27 19.79
C GLU A 742 -23.71 26.97 19.08
N HIS A 743 -22.53 26.44 19.38
CA HIS A 743 -22.01 25.22 18.80
C HIS A 743 -21.18 24.44 19.80
N ILE A 744 -21.38 23.13 19.83
CA ILE A 744 -20.47 22.17 20.44
C ILE A 744 -20.23 21.01 19.48
N SER A 745 -18.98 20.63 19.29
CA SER A 745 -18.62 19.36 18.69
C SER A 745 -17.45 18.72 19.42
N PHE A 746 -17.48 17.39 19.48
CA PHE A 746 -16.38 16.59 19.96
C PHE A 746 -16.34 15.23 19.29
N TRP A 747 -15.18 14.59 19.33
CA TRP A 747 -15.05 13.19 18.92
C TRP A 747 -13.93 12.47 19.69
N SER A 748 -14.05 11.15 19.79
CA SER A 748 -13.04 10.26 20.36
C SER A 748 -12.44 9.38 19.26
N LYS A 749 -11.11 9.35 19.13
CA LYS A 749 -10.42 8.42 18.23
C LYS A 749 -10.71 6.99 18.68
N GLN A 750 -11.34 6.20 17.81
CA GLN A 750 -11.15 4.76 17.86
C GLN A 750 -9.75 4.47 17.35
N GLN A 751 -8.76 4.39 18.24
CA GLN A 751 -7.67 3.47 17.97
C GLN A 751 -8.27 2.07 18.05
N ILE A 752 -8.61 1.51 16.90
CA ILE A 752 -8.49 0.06 16.73
C ILE A 752 -6.97 -0.14 16.77
N SER A 753 -6.43 -0.35 17.97
CA SER A 753 -5.10 -0.91 18.08
C SER A 753 -5.11 -2.20 17.25
N ASP A 754 -4.02 -2.45 16.53
CA ASP A 754 -3.77 -3.75 15.89
C ASP A 754 -3.91 -4.91 16.91
N GLU A 755 -3.98 -4.61 18.21
CA GLU A 755 -4.25 -5.52 19.32
C GLU A 755 -5.74 -5.87 19.52
N SER A 756 -6.70 -5.07 19.07
CA SER A 756 -8.10 -5.54 19.00
C SER A 756 -8.32 -6.58 17.89
N VAL A 757 -7.33 -6.77 17.02
CA VAL A 757 -7.20 -7.91 16.09
C VAL A 757 -6.38 -9.06 16.73
N ARG A 758 -5.85 -8.88 17.94
CA ARG A 758 -5.08 -9.86 18.72
C ARG A 758 -5.44 -9.85 20.22
N MET A 759 -6.52 -10.53 20.59
CA MET A 759 -6.72 -11.06 21.95
C MET A 759 -7.17 -12.52 21.76
N GLU A 760 -6.58 -13.56 22.34
CA GLU A 760 -5.71 -13.70 23.52
C GLU A 760 -4.69 -14.83 23.30
N GLU A 761 -3.48 -14.70 23.85
CA GLU A 761 -2.75 -15.74 24.60
C GLU A 761 -1.34 -15.23 24.95
N SER A 762 -1.20 -14.60 26.12
CA SER A 762 -0.12 -14.84 27.11
C SER A 762 0.00 -13.68 28.10
N THR A 763 0.18 -14.08 29.35
CA THR A 763 0.27 -13.29 30.56
C THR A 763 1.53 -12.40 30.63
N SER A 764 1.37 -11.26 31.30
CA SER A 764 2.37 -10.36 31.92
C SER A 764 2.81 -9.08 31.18
N ASN A 765 2.13 -8.00 31.60
CA ASN A 765 2.64 -6.69 32.03
C ASN A 765 3.19 -5.64 31.04
N GLN A 766 2.45 -4.51 31.07
CA GLN A 766 2.78 -3.13 30.68
C GLN A 766 2.69 -2.76 29.20
N LEU A 767 1.49 -2.97 28.64
CA LEU A 767 0.97 -2.09 27.60
C LEU A 767 0.44 -0.81 28.25
N ARG A 768 1.03 0.34 27.90
CA ARG A 768 0.49 1.66 28.25
C ARG A 768 -0.95 1.71 27.73
N SER A 769 -1.89 1.91 28.63
CA SER A 769 -3.31 2.04 28.34
C SER A 769 -3.54 3.16 27.32
N ASP A 770 -3.89 2.81 26.07
CA ASP A 770 -4.49 3.75 25.12
C ASP A 770 -5.82 4.24 25.72
N SER A 771 -5.79 5.42 26.31
CA SER A 771 -6.93 6.02 27.01
C SER A 771 -8.05 6.37 26.02
N ARG A 772 -9.25 5.82 26.24
CA ARG A 772 -10.50 6.11 25.51
C ARG A 772 -11.06 7.50 25.88
N GLY A 773 -10.26 8.55 25.74
CA GLY A 773 -10.57 9.92 26.14
C GLY A 773 -11.18 10.78 25.03
N LEU A 774 -11.59 12.00 25.41
CA LEU A 774 -12.02 13.06 24.49
C LEU A 774 -10.79 13.59 23.74
N HIS A 775 -10.77 13.50 22.40
CA HIS A 775 -9.59 13.88 21.60
C HIS A 775 -9.69 15.26 20.95
N SER A 776 -10.90 15.69 20.61
CA SER A 776 -11.15 17.01 20.04
C SER A 776 -12.37 17.61 20.71
N LEU A 777 -12.27 18.87 21.12
CA LEU A 777 -13.37 19.66 21.67
C LEU A 777 -13.44 21.01 20.95
N ASN A 778 -14.61 21.35 20.44
CA ASN A 778 -14.83 22.55 19.67
C ASN A 778 -16.12 23.25 20.13
N ILE A 779 -15.97 24.41 20.74
CA ILE A 779 -17.04 25.24 21.29
C ILE A 779 -16.97 26.59 20.59
N LYS A 780 -18.08 27.04 20.00
CA LYS A 780 -18.11 28.28 19.22
C LYS A 780 -19.39 29.07 19.40
N GLN A 781 -19.27 30.39 19.49
CA GLN A 781 -20.36 31.32 19.24
C GLN A 781 -20.35 31.73 17.75
N LEU A 782 -21.50 31.62 17.06
CA LEU A 782 -21.62 32.00 15.65
C LEU A 782 -22.08 33.46 15.50
N SER A 783 -22.92 33.96 16.41
CA SER A 783 -23.45 35.33 16.42
C SER A 783 -22.82 36.19 17.53
N ARG A 784 -22.26 37.35 17.16
CA ARG A 784 -21.78 38.38 18.12
C ARG A 784 -22.90 39.12 18.89
N LYS A 785 -24.18 38.82 18.62
CA LYS A 785 -25.31 39.53 19.25
C LYS A 785 -25.58 39.07 20.69
N PHE A 786 -25.09 37.91 21.08
CA PHE A 786 -25.21 37.42 22.44
C PHE A 786 -23.97 37.81 23.25
N ASN A 787 -24.08 38.87 24.04
CA ASN A 787 -23.13 39.17 25.12
C ASN A 787 -23.39 38.21 26.30
N SER A 788 -23.22 36.91 26.08
CA SER A 788 -23.26 35.92 27.16
C SER A 788 -21.86 35.69 27.72
N SER A 789 -21.71 35.69 29.04
CA SER A 789 -20.45 35.40 29.71
C SER A 789 -20.12 33.91 29.57
N PHE A 790 -19.03 33.59 28.87
CA PHE A 790 -18.39 32.27 28.92
C PHE A 790 -17.14 32.37 29.79
N THR A 791 -16.97 31.41 30.69
CA THR A 791 -15.89 31.38 31.67
C THR A 791 -15.12 30.08 31.54
N CYS A 792 -13.80 30.19 31.64
CA CYS A 792 -12.85 29.09 31.57
C CYS A 792 -12.04 29.09 32.87
N HIS A 793 -12.28 28.09 33.72
CA HIS A 793 -11.72 28.02 35.08
C HIS A 793 -10.69 26.92 35.26
N SER A 794 -10.73 25.84 34.47
CA SER A 794 -9.79 24.72 34.57
C SER A 794 -9.78 23.85 33.31
N PHE A 795 -8.63 23.23 33.02
CA PHE A 795 -8.45 22.19 31.99
C PHE A 795 -8.08 20.81 32.54
N LEU A 796 -8.01 20.61 33.87
CA LEU A 796 -7.56 19.37 34.50
C LEU A 796 -8.32 18.11 34.04
N GLY A 797 -9.58 18.24 33.65
CA GLY A 797 -10.36 17.11 33.13
C GLY A 797 -9.98 16.67 31.72
N PHE A 798 -9.32 17.53 30.92
CA PHE A 798 -9.23 17.38 29.46
C PHE A 798 -7.86 16.91 28.96
N THR A 799 -7.09 16.20 29.79
CA THR A 799 -5.69 15.80 29.52
C THR A 799 -5.49 14.97 28.24
N SER A 800 -6.53 14.34 27.71
CA SER A 800 -6.50 13.54 26.46
C SER A 800 -6.75 14.36 25.17
N LEU A 801 -6.94 15.68 25.25
CA LEU A 801 -7.22 16.50 24.08
C LEU A 801 -5.99 16.67 23.17
N THR A 802 -6.19 16.38 21.89
CA THR A 802 -5.25 16.69 20.79
C THR A 802 -5.63 17.96 20.03
N GLU A 803 -6.91 18.34 20.07
CA GLU A 803 -7.44 19.54 19.44
C GLU A 803 -8.45 20.25 20.35
N LEU A 804 -8.26 21.55 20.60
CA LEU A 804 -9.17 22.39 21.38
C LEU A 804 -9.49 23.66 20.59
N LYS A 805 -10.78 23.95 20.43
CA LYS A 805 -11.26 25.19 19.79
C LYS A 805 -12.28 25.88 20.69
N LEU A 806 -12.00 27.11 21.08
CA LEU A 806 -12.84 27.99 21.89
C LEU A 806 -12.99 29.31 21.14
N VAL A 807 -13.99 29.45 20.27
CA VAL A 807 -14.04 30.55 19.28
C VAL A 807 -15.22 31.50 19.54
N ASN A 808 -14.95 32.81 19.54
CA ASN A 808 -15.93 33.89 19.77
C ASN A 808 -16.70 33.81 21.11
N LEU A 809 -16.07 33.31 22.17
CA LEU A 809 -16.73 33.07 23.46
C LEU A 809 -16.60 34.24 24.44
N ASN A 810 -16.04 35.38 24.00
CA ASN A 810 -15.74 36.54 24.85
C ASN A 810 -14.90 36.18 26.10
N ILE A 811 -14.00 35.18 25.97
CA ILE A 811 -13.14 34.77 27.08
C ILE A 811 -12.07 35.85 27.31
N GLU A 812 -11.90 36.27 28.56
CA GLU A 812 -10.92 37.29 28.95
C GLU A 812 -9.60 36.69 29.46
N THR A 813 -9.67 35.52 30.10
CA THR A 813 -8.51 34.85 30.70
C THR A 813 -8.55 33.34 30.45
N ILE A 814 -7.37 32.75 30.20
CA ILE A 814 -7.15 31.30 30.14
C ILE A 814 -6.47 30.88 31.45
N PRO A 815 -6.92 29.80 32.13
CA PRO A 815 -6.31 29.34 33.38
C PRO A 815 -4.89 28.78 33.16
N GLU A 816 -4.05 28.92 34.19
CA GLU A 816 -2.64 28.50 34.15
C GLU A 816 -2.45 26.97 34.03
N ASP A 817 -3.48 26.17 34.34
CA ASP A 817 -3.47 24.71 34.23
C ASP A 817 -3.61 24.18 32.78
N ILE A 818 -3.57 25.05 31.78
CA ILE A 818 -3.55 24.66 30.35
C ILE A 818 -2.37 23.74 30.02
N ASN A 819 -1.26 23.84 30.76
CA ASN A 819 -0.09 22.96 30.60
C ASN A 819 -0.36 21.49 30.92
N CYS A 820 -1.48 21.15 31.56
CA CYS A 820 -1.90 19.76 31.76
C CYS A 820 -2.31 19.07 30.45
N LEU A 821 -2.53 19.81 29.36
CA LEU A 821 -2.88 19.29 28.04
C LEU A 821 -1.64 18.80 27.26
N LEU A 822 -0.92 17.81 27.82
CA LEU A 822 0.40 17.37 27.36
C LEU A 822 0.43 16.84 25.91
N ILE A 823 -0.70 16.37 25.38
CA ILE A 823 -0.80 15.83 24.01
C ILE A 823 -1.52 16.77 23.03
N LEU A 824 -1.79 18.02 23.43
CA LEU A 824 -2.47 19.00 22.58
C LEU A 824 -1.58 19.42 21.40
N GLU A 825 -2.08 19.20 20.18
CA GLU A 825 -1.40 19.56 18.94
C GLU A 825 -1.97 20.84 18.31
N LYS A 826 -3.28 21.09 18.49
CA LYS A 826 -3.99 22.21 17.86
C LYS A 826 -4.83 22.98 18.86
N LEU A 827 -4.62 24.30 18.92
CA LEU A 827 -5.37 25.21 19.77
C LEU A 827 -5.92 26.38 18.93
N ASP A 828 -7.23 26.61 18.96
CA ASP A 828 -7.88 27.74 18.30
C ASP A 828 -8.68 28.54 19.33
N LEU A 829 -8.23 29.74 19.63
CA LEU A 829 -8.84 30.67 20.58
C LEU A 829 -9.35 31.94 19.87
N SER A 830 -9.65 31.84 18.57
CA SER A 830 -10.00 33.01 17.74
C SER A 830 -11.22 33.78 18.26
N GLY A 831 -11.19 35.10 18.12
CA GLY A 831 -12.33 35.99 18.37
C GLY A 831 -12.69 36.21 19.84
N ASN A 832 -11.76 35.95 20.75
CA ASN A 832 -11.91 36.23 22.17
C ASN A 832 -11.21 37.54 22.58
N ASP A 833 -11.34 37.90 23.86
CA ASP A 833 -11.02 39.22 24.41
C ASP A 833 -9.83 39.18 25.38
N PHE A 834 -8.88 38.27 25.17
CA PHE A 834 -7.69 38.13 26.01
C PHE A 834 -6.84 39.41 26.03
N LEU A 835 -6.36 39.82 27.20
CA LEU A 835 -5.28 40.80 27.32
C LEU A 835 -3.90 40.14 27.16
N TYR A 836 -3.74 38.98 27.79
CA TYR A 836 -2.53 38.14 27.76
C TYR A 836 -2.92 36.65 27.79
N LEU A 837 -2.00 35.79 27.37
CA LEU A 837 -2.10 34.34 27.52
C LEU A 837 -1.16 33.87 28.65
N PRO A 838 -1.49 32.77 29.36
CA PRO A 838 -0.69 32.28 30.47
C PRO A 838 0.71 31.83 30.00
N TYR A 839 1.72 32.10 30.82
CA TYR A 839 3.11 31.70 30.54
C TYR A 839 3.29 30.19 30.58
N THR A 840 2.39 29.44 31.22
CA THR A 840 2.44 27.97 31.25
C THR A 840 2.20 27.32 29.87
N MET A 841 1.70 28.06 28.87
CA MET A 841 1.61 27.57 27.48
C MET A 841 2.98 27.23 26.88
N GLU A 842 4.07 27.81 27.41
CA GLU A 842 5.45 27.46 27.06
C GLU A 842 5.74 25.96 27.30
N ALA A 843 5.06 25.35 28.27
CA ALA A 843 5.25 23.96 28.67
C ALA A 843 4.34 22.95 27.93
N LEU A 844 3.71 23.34 26.81
CA LEU A 844 2.91 22.43 25.96
C LEU A 844 3.81 21.74 24.92
N PRO A 845 4.23 20.48 25.11
CA PRO A 845 5.33 19.89 24.34
C PRO A 845 4.98 19.57 22.88
N ASN A 846 3.69 19.37 22.58
CA ASN A 846 3.22 18.90 21.28
C ASN A 846 2.44 19.95 20.49
N LEU A 847 2.30 21.19 20.98
CA LEU A 847 1.48 22.22 20.34
C LEU A 847 2.13 22.68 19.04
N LYS A 848 1.51 22.39 17.90
CA LYS A 848 2.01 22.75 16.56
C LYS A 848 1.22 23.86 15.90
N TYR A 849 -0.06 23.99 16.23
CA TYR A 849 -0.96 24.96 15.61
C TYR A 849 -1.62 25.83 16.68
N LEU A 850 -1.48 27.15 16.56
CA LEU A 850 -2.19 28.13 17.39
C LEU A 850 -2.90 29.18 16.54
N SER A 851 -4.18 29.36 16.76
CA SER A 851 -4.96 30.46 16.17
C SER A 851 -5.52 31.39 17.24
N LEU A 852 -5.25 32.68 17.07
CA LEU A 852 -5.73 33.81 17.87
C LEU A 852 -6.37 34.86 16.97
N HIS A 853 -6.85 34.46 15.78
CA HIS A 853 -7.44 35.37 14.81
C HIS A 853 -8.51 36.27 15.45
N ASN A 854 -8.46 37.58 15.17
CA ASN A 854 -9.41 38.57 15.68
C ASN A 854 -9.48 38.65 17.23
N CYS A 855 -8.41 38.30 17.95
CA CYS A 855 -8.27 38.61 19.38
C CYS A 855 -7.79 40.06 19.55
N ARG A 856 -8.71 41.03 19.56
CA ARG A 856 -8.36 42.45 19.41
C ARG A 856 -7.70 43.08 20.64
N LYS A 857 -7.91 42.52 21.83
CA LYS A 857 -7.38 43.07 23.10
C LYS A 857 -5.96 42.58 23.43
N ILE A 858 -5.46 41.56 22.73
CA ILE A 858 -4.19 40.92 23.07
C ILE A 858 -3.03 41.87 22.79
N THR A 859 -2.13 42.04 23.77
CA THR A 859 -1.00 42.97 23.67
C THR A 859 0.34 42.28 23.45
N SER A 860 0.51 41.06 23.97
CA SER A 860 1.74 40.26 23.90
C SER A 860 1.42 38.75 23.95
N LEU A 861 2.40 37.92 23.59
CA LEU A 861 2.30 36.45 23.58
C LEU A 861 3.39 35.81 24.47
N PRO A 862 3.13 34.66 25.11
CA PRO A 862 4.14 33.86 25.80
C PRO A 862 5.11 33.19 24.81
N GLN A 863 6.17 32.53 25.29
CA GLN A 863 7.17 31.91 24.41
C GLN A 863 6.67 30.60 23.76
N LEU A 864 6.37 30.66 22.47
CA LEU A 864 5.77 29.54 21.74
C LEU A 864 6.75 28.90 20.74
N VAL A 865 7.90 28.44 21.24
CA VAL A 865 9.01 27.90 20.42
C VAL A 865 8.64 26.63 19.65
N GLN A 866 7.66 25.87 20.15
CA GLN A 866 7.18 24.61 19.61
C GLN A 866 6.21 24.76 18.42
N VAL A 867 5.60 25.94 18.24
CA VAL A 867 4.51 26.15 17.28
C VAL A 867 5.05 26.22 15.85
N GLU A 868 4.43 25.44 14.94
CA GLU A 868 4.73 25.39 13.52
C GLU A 868 3.84 26.34 12.70
N THR A 869 2.59 26.57 13.13
CA THR A 869 1.63 27.50 12.48
C THR A 869 1.01 28.44 13.50
N LEU A 870 1.16 29.75 13.30
CA LEU A 870 0.65 30.80 14.17
C LEU A 870 -0.24 31.79 13.40
N ILE A 871 -1.50 31.90 13.81
CA ILE A 871 -2.49 32.80 13.18
C ILE A 871 -2.88 33.92 14.13
N LEU A 872 -2.54 35.16 13.78
CA LEU A 872 -2.76 36.36 14.59
C LEU A 872 -3.52 37.45 13.82
N SER A 873 -3.96 37.21 12.60
CA SER A 873 -4.62 38.25 11.79
C SER A 873 -5.77 38.92 12.55
N GLU A 874 -5.93 40.24 12.40
CA GLU A 874 -6.89 41.10 13.09
C GLU A 874 -6.61 41.32 14.60
N CYS A 875 -5.41 40.96 15.11
CA CYS A 875 -4.94 41.34 16.45
C CYS A 875 -4.37 42.76 16.47
N VAL A 876 -5.25 43.76 16.44
CA VAL A 876 -4.87 45.17 16.22
C VAL A 876 -4.06 45.82 17.34
N ASN A 877 -4.15 45.33 18.59
CA ASN A 877 -3.42 45.89 19.73
C ASN A 877 -2.12 45.14 20.08
N LEU A 878 -1.77 44.12 19.29
CA LEU A 878 -0.55 43.36 19.50
C LEU A 878 0.68 44.25 19.27
N ARG A 879 1.53 44.39 20.30
CA ARG A 879 2.73 45.24 20.27
C ARG A 879 4.02 44.45 20.09
N SER A 880 4.12 43.29 20.74
CA SER A 880 5.26 42.38 20.63
C SER A 880 4.81 40.99 20.18
N LEU A 881 5.59 40.36 19.29
CA LEU A 881 5.34 38.99 18.84
C LEU A 881 6.08 37.98 19.72
N LEU A 882 7.38 38.17 19.95
CA LEU A 882 8.27 37.23 20.65
C LEU A 882 9.36 38.01 21.41
N GLU A 883 9.66 37.66 22.66
CA GLU A 883 10.63 38.39 23.50
C GLU A 883 12.03 37.73 23.61
N THR A 884 12.21 36.47 23.19
CA THR A 884 13.41 35.67 23.52
C THR A 884 14.40 35.38 22.37
N ARG A 885 15.61 34.95 22.74
CA ARG A 885 16.72 34.51 21.86
C ARG A 885 16.59 33.07 21.34
N ALA A 886 15.47 32.39 21.58
CA ALA A 886 15.28 30.99 21.19
C ALA A 886 15.00 30.84 19.69
N ALA A 887 15.40 29.70 19.11
CA ALA A 887 15.09 29.35 17.72
C ALA A 887 13.68 28.77 17.61
N TYR A 888 12.84 29.35 16.76
CA TYR A 888 11.44 28.93 16.58
C TYR A 888 11.30 27.90 15.45
N CYS A 889 10.37 26.97 15.60
CA CYS A 889 10.02 25.98 14.58
C CYS A 889 8.89 26.44 13.63
N LEU A 890 8.65 27.75 13.52
CA LEU A 890 7.53 28.32 12.79
C LEU A 890 7.71 28.20 11.27
N HIS A 891 6.74 27.59 10.60
CA HIS A 891 6.63 27.45 9.15
C HIS A 891 5.60 28.42 8.56
N GLU A 892 4.50 28.69 9.27
CA GLU A 892 3.43 29.57 8.79
C GLU A 892 3.08 30.67 9.81
N LEU A 893 3.09 31.94 9.37
CA LEU A 893 2.77 33.10 10.21
C LEU A 893 1.76 34.02 9.52
N TRP A 894 0.64 34.29 10.20
CA TRP A 894 -0.42 35.16 9.68
C TRP A 894 -0.60 36.40 10.56
N LEU A 895 -0.29 37.57 10.03
CA LEU A 895 -0.33 38.85 10.75
C LEU A 895 -1.28 39.88 10.12
N GLY A 896 -2.13 39.49 9.18
CA GLY A 896 -2.98 40.44 8.45
C GLY A 896 -3.69 41.46 9.36
N ASN A 897 -3.60 42.75 9.06
CA ASN A 897 -4.16 43.87 9.85
C ASN A 897 -3.61 44.04 11.29
N CYS A 898 -2.41 43.52 11.61
CA CYS A 898 -1.74 43.77 12.91
C CYS A 898 -0.81 44.99 12.85
N LYS A 899 -1.39 46.19 12.95
CA LYS A 899 -0.71 47.45 12.59
C LYS A 899 0.27 48.01 13.63
N ASN A 900 0.22 47.53 14.87
CA ASN A 900 0.90 48.14 16.02
C ASN A 900 2.10 47.32 16.54
N ILE A 901 2.61 46.36 15.75
CA ILE A 901 3.74 45.52 16.14
C ILE A 901 5.03 46.34 16.02
N GLU A 902 5.61 46.72 17.16
CA GLU A 902 6.80 47.59 17.23
C GLU A 902 8.09 46.82 16.86
N THR A 903 8.15 45.52 17.16
CA THR A 903 9.36 44.67 17.02
C THR A 903 9.33 43.72 15.81
N LEU A 904 8.47 43.98 14.82
CA LEU A 904 8.23 43.07 13.69
C LEU A 904 9.52 42.72 12.93
N SER A 905 10.35 43.72 12.64
CA SER A 905 11.61 43.53 11.91
C SER A 905 12.57 42.61 12.64
N GLU A 906 12.79 42.81 13.95
CA GLU A 906 13.68 42.00 14.78
C GLU A 906 13.16 40.58 15.01
N THR A 907 11.84 40.40 14.96
CA THR A 907 11.20 39.10 15.15
C THR A 907 11.34 38.24 13.90
N LEU A 908 11.08 38.81 12.71
CA LEU A 908 11.11 38.09 11.44
C LEU A 908 12.51 37.54 11.11
N SER A 909 13.59 38.25 11.42
CA SER A 909 14.97 37.79 11.17
C SER A 909 15.31 36.46 11.87
N ARG A 910 14.56 36.11 12.92
CA ARG A 910 14.78 34.89 13.71
C ARG A 910 13.97 33.69 13.20
N LEU A 911 13.04 33.89 12.27
CA LEU A 911 12.11 32.86 11.77
C LEU A 911 12.60 32.21 10.47
N THR A 912 13.81 31.66 10.47
CA THR A 912 14.48 31.19 9.25
C THR A 912 13.79 29.99 8.56
N LYS A 913 12.96 29.23 9.28
CA LYS A 913 12.18 28.09 8.76
C LYS A 913 10.84 28.49 8.12
N LEU A 914 10.48 29.77 8.15
CA LEU A 914 9.18 30.26 7.69
C LEU A 914 9.04 30.08 6.18
N THR A 915 7.98 29.39 5.76
CA THR A 915 7.63 29.15 4.35
C THR A 915 6.42 29.98 3.89
N TYR A 916 5.58 30.42 4.83
CA TYR A 916 4.38 31.22 4.57
C TYR A 916 4.30 32.43 5.51
N LEU A 917 4.12 33.63 4.94
CA LEU A 917 3.97 34.89 5.69
C LEU A 917 2.83 35.74 5.13
N ASP A 918 1.86 36.12 5.97
CA ASP A 918 0.81 37.08 5.65
C ASP A 918 0.97 38.40 6.43
N LEU A 919 1.31 39.46 5.69
CA LEU A 919 1.44 40.85 6.16
C LEU A 919 0.37 41.76 5.52
N SER A 920 -0.73 41.21 5.03
CA SER A 920 -1.82 41.98 4.40
C SER A 920 -2.35 43.09 5.33
N ARG A 921 -2.91 44.16 4.75
CA ARG A 921 -3.56 45.28 5.46
C ARG A 921 -2.69 45.99 6.52
N HIS A 922 -1.37 45.93 6.38
CA HIS A 922 -0.46 46.72 7.22
C HIS A 922 -0.33 48.16 6.71
N ASN A 923 0.26 49.01 7.56
CA ASN A 923 0.47 50.43 7.29
C ASN A 923 1.93 50.78 6.98
N PHE A 924 2.77 49.80 6.66
CA PHE A 924 4.17 50.08 6.30
C PHE A 924 4.27 50.81 4.96
N VAL A 925 5.28 51.68 4.85
CA VAL A 925 5.60 52.40 3.61
C VAL A 925 6.56 51.59 2.74
N ILE A 926 7.49 50.88 3.37
CA ILE A 926 8.47 49.96 2.77
C ILE A 926 8.42 48.66 3.56
N LEU A 927 8.69 47.54 2.90
CA LEU A 927 8.79 46.24 3.57
C LEU A 927 9.90 46.22 4.64
N PRO A 928 9.69 45.51 5.77
CA PRO A 928 10.73 45.25 6.75
C PRO A 928 11.97 44.61 6.12
N GLN A 929 13.16 45.18 6.38
CA GLN A 929 14.43 44.68 5.80
C GLN A 929 14.69 43.21 6.13
N SER A 930 14.22 42.71 7.27
CA SER A 930 14.41 41.32 7.68
C SER A 930 13.65 40.30 6.83
N ILE A 931 12.72 40.71 5.95
CA ILE A 931 12.06 39.79 5.00
C ILE A 931 13.09 39.12 4.09
N ARG A 932 14.16 39.82 3.71
CA ARG A 932 15.23 39.26 2.86
C ARG A 932 15.98 38.10 3.52
N GLU A 933 15.94 38.01 4.85
CA GLU A 933 16.65 37.00 5.65
C GLU A 933 15.84 35.70 5.78
N LEU A 934 14.57 35.69 5.36
CA LEU A 934 13.70 34.52 5.39
C LEU A 934 14.02 33.57 4.22
N SER A 935 15.14 32.86 4.32
CA SER A 935 15.67 32.01 3.25
C SER A 935 14.71 30.88 2.81
N SER A 936 13.82 30.43 3.68
CA SER A 936 12.86 29.35 3.37
C SER A 936 11.49 29.86 2.88
N LEU A 937 11.28 31.17 2.77
CA LEU A 937 9.98 31.75 2.45
C LEU A 937 9.57 31.44 1.02
N GLU A 938 8.44 30.76 0.86
CA GLU A 938 7.87 30.41 -0.44
C GLU A 938 6.67 31.28 -0.81
N THR A 939 5.88 31.73 0.18
CA THR A 939 4.63 32.46 -0.04
C THR A 939 4.56 33.73 0.81
N LEU A 940 4.33 34.87 0.16
CA LEU A 940 4.20 36.18 0.81
C LEU A 940 2.89 36.88 0.41
N PHE A 941 2.10 37.26 1.40
CA PHE A 941 0.88 38.06 1.23
C PHE A 941 1.06 39.48 1.76
N LEU A 942 0.75 40.47 0.91
CA LEU A 942 0.84 41.91 1.13
C LEU A 942 -0.46 42.62 0.71
N ASN A 943 -1.57 41.89 0.60
CA ASN A 943 -2.80 42.42 0.01
C ASN A 943 -3.35 43.61 0.81
N ASN A 944 -3.84 44.63 0.11
CA ASN A 944 -4.42 45.83 0.68
C ASN A 944 -3.49 46.61 1.64
N CYS A 945 -2.17 46.55 1.44
CA CYS A 945 -1.22 47.41 2.16
C CYS A 945 -1.23 48.82 1.55
N LYS A 946 -2.21 49.63 1.96
CA LYS A 946 -2.54 50.91 1.29
C LYS A 946 -1.43 51.94 1.24
N LYS A 947 -0.45 51.86 2.15
CA LYS A 947 0.69 52.79 2.25
C LYS A 947 1.98 52.27 1.64
N LEU A 948 2.02 51.01 1.20
CA LEU A 948 3.22 50.38 0.64
C LEU A 948 3.55 51.01 -0.71
N ILE A 949 4.75 51.59 -0.83
CA ILE A 949 5.23 52.28 -2.05
C ILE A 949 6.02 51.34 -2.94
N SER A 950 6.87 50.48 -2.38
CA SER A 950 7.71 49.57 -3.16
C SER A 950 7.86 48.20 -2.53
N VAL A 951 7.95 47.16 -3.38
CA VAL A 951 8.32 45.79 -2.99
C VAL A 951 9.72 45.51 -3.52
N GLU A 952 10.71 45.53 -2.65
CA GLU A 952 12.13 45.31 -2.97
C GLU A 952 12.75 44.32 -1.98
N GLU A 953 13.93 43.79 -2.29
CA GLU A 953 14.72 42.89 -1.42
C GLU A 953 14.01 41.59 -0.98
N LEU A 954 13.22 40.96 -1.85
CA LEU A 954 12.56 39.68 -1.55
C LEU A 954 13.54 38.50 -1.48
N PRO A 955 13.34 37.50 -0.60
CA PRO A 955 14.18 36.30 -0.60
C PRO A 955 14.02 35.50 -1.91
N ARG A 956 15.11 34.88 -2.37
CA ARG A 956 15.18 34.19 -3.68
C ARG A 956 14.22 33.01 -3.83
N ASN A 957 13.79 32.41 -2.72
CA ASN A 957 12.94 31.21 -2.70
C ASN A 957 11.44 31.51 -2.77
N VAL A 958 11.03 32.79 -2.80
CA VAL A 958 9.61 33.16 -2.93
C VAL A 958 9.07 32.67 -4.27
N LYS A 959 8.04 31.84 -4.21
CA LYS A 959 7.32 31.25 -5.35
C LYS A 959 5.97 31.93 -5.58
N TYR A 960 5.34 32.47 -4.54
CA TYR A 960 4.00 33.04 -4.60
C TYR A 960 3.98 34.41 -3.92
N LEU A 961 3.68 35.47 -4.68
CA LEU A 961 3.57 36.84 -4.18
C LEU A 961 2.18 37.41 -4.47
N TYR A 962 1.46 37.81 -3.42
CA TYR A 962 0.15 38.44 -3.51
C TYR A 962 0.22 39.85 -2.92
N ALA A 963 -0.03 40.87 -3.73
CA ALA A 963 -0.02 42.28 -3.32
C ALA A 963 -1.17 43.07 -3.98
N HIS A 964 -2.33 42.43 -4.14
CA HIS A 964 -3.49 43.08 -4.77
C HIS A 964 -4.09 44.18 -3.88
N GLY A 965 -4.64 45.24 -4.48
CA GLY A 965 -5.31 46.34 -3.78
C GLY A 965 -4.36 47.26 -2.99
N CYS A 966 -3.09 47.33 -3.36
CA CYS A 966 -2.11 48.24 -2.74
C CYS A 966 -2.15 49.61 -3.42
N ASP A 967 -2.94 50.53 -2.86
CA ASP A 967 -3.25 51.84 -3.45
C ASP A 967 -2.03 52.73 -3.74
N SER A 968 -0.95 52.62 -2.95
CA SER A 968 0.26 53.45 -3.06
C SER A 968 1.43 52.77 -3.75
N LEU A 969 1.27 51.53 -4.24
CA LEU A 969 2.37 50.73 -4.79
C LEU A 969 2.80 51.27 -6.15
N GLU A 970 4.03 51.77 -6.23
CA GLU A 970 4.63 52.44 -7.39
C GLU A 970 5.70 51.58 -8.08
N LYS A 971 6.32 50.62 -7.36
CA LYS A 971 7.44 49.81 -7.88
C LYS A 971 7.49 48.38 -7.31
N VAL A 972 7.84 47.38 -8.12
CA VAL A 972 8.06 45.98 -7.68
C VAL A 972 9.33 45.42 -8.32
N SER A 973 10.41 45.32 -7.54
CA SER A 973 11.71 44.85 -8.04
C SER A 973 11.89 43.35 -7.81
N LEU A 974 12.03 42.59 -8.90
CA LEU A 974 12.33 41.16 -8.89
C LEU A 974 13.76 40.90 -9.42
N TYR A 975 14.44 39.88 -8.89
CA TYR A 975 15.74 39.45 -9.41
C TYR A 975 15.58 38.77 -10.78
N ARG A 976 16.59 38.89 -11.66
CA ARG A 976 16.73 38.00 -12.82
C ARG A 976 16.86 36.56 -12.32
N ASN A 977 16.16 35.61 -12.94
CA ASN A 977 15.99 34.22 -12.49
C ASN A 977 15.27 34.07 -11.13
N HIS A 978 14.23 34.87 -10.86
CA HIS A 978 13.43 34.72 -9.65
C HIS A 978 12.69 33.36 -9.60
N SER A 979 12.45 32.84 -8.38
CA SER A 979 11.68 31.59 -8.19
C SER A 979 10.15 31.79 -8.26
N ILE A 980 9.68 33.03 -8.46
CA ILE A 980 8.24 33.37 -8.44
C ILE A 980 7.52 32.68 -9.59
N LYS A 981 6.55 31.83 -9.22
CA LYS A 981 5.64 31.11 -10.11
C LYS A 981 4.30 31.83 -10.24
N HIS A 982 3.90 32.58 -9.21
CA HIS A 982 2.65 33.33 -9.21
C HIS A 982 2.81 34.74 -8.64
N LEU A 983 2.32 35.72 -9.39
CA LEU A 983 2.32 37.13 -9.02
C LEU A 983 0.90 37.70 -9.17
N ASP A 984 0.33 38.21 -8.09
CA ASP A 984 -0.97 38.91 -8.09
C ASP A 984 -0.81 40.35 -7.59
N ILE A 985 -0.93 41.31 -8.51
CA ILE A 985 -0.82 42.76 -8.25
C ILE A 985 -2.05 43.51 -8.80
N LEU A 986 -3.20 42.85 -8.83
CA LEU A 986 -4.44 43.45 -9.30
C LEU A 986 -4.85 44.65 -8.44
N HIS A 987 -5.45 45.67 -9.07
CA HIS A 987 -5.96 46.86 -8.39
C HIS A 987 -4.89 47.70 -7.65
N CYS A 988 -3.69 47.85 -8.24
CA CYS A 988 -2.63 48.77 -7.79
C CYS A 988 -2.53 49.96 -8.76
N PRO A 989 -3.20 51.10 -8.50
CA PRO A 989 -3.39 52.17 -9.50
C PRO A 989 -2.17 53.05 -9.75
N ARG A 990 -1.14 53.01 -8.90
CA ARG A 990 0.06 53.85 -9.00
C ARG A 990 1.27 53.15 -9.63
N LEU A 991 1.15 51.88 -9.95
CA LEU A 991 2.20 51.12 -10.64
C LEU A 991 2.21 51.60 -12.10
N ASN A 992 3.33 52.18 -12.55
CA ASN A 992 3.40 52.80 -13.86
C ASN A 992 3.43 51.75 -15.00
N GLN A 993 3.06 52.15 -16.23
CA GLN A 993 3.01 51.25 -17.38
C GLN A 993 4.39 50.67 -17.76
N GLU A 994 5.47 51.40 -17.51
CA GLU A 994 6.84 50.93 -17.77
C GLU A 994 7.23 49.77 -16.84
N GLU A 995 6.89 49.86 -15.56
CA GLU A 995 7.12 48.81 -14.57
C GLU A 995 6.24 47.58 -14.83
N HIS A 996 4.99 47.78 -15.30
CA HIS A 996 4.14 46.68 -15.75
C HIS A 996 4.80 45.89 -16.88
N LYS A 997 5.32 46.60 -17.89
CA LYS A 997 6.00 46.00 -19.03
C LYS A 997 7.29 45.31 -18.58
N HIS A 998 8.05 45.93 -17.70
CA HIS A 998 9.28 45.39 -17.14
C HIS A 998 9.04 44.07 -16.39
N LEU A 999 7.99 44.01 -15.56
CA LEU A 999 7.59 42.79 -14.83
C LEU A 999 7.14 41.68 -15.78
N MET A 1000 6.41 42.01 -16.84
CA MET A 1000 5.99 41.06 -17.87
C MET A 1000 7.20 40.51 -18.64
N ASP A 1001 8.13 41.36 -19.04
CA ASP A 1001 9.35 40.95 -19.74
C ASP A 1001 10.19 40.01 -18.85
N LEU A 1002 10.35 40.33 -17.56
CA LEU A 1002 11.02 39.46 -16.58
C LEU A 1002 10.31 38.11 -16.36
N PHE A 1003 8.97 38.10 -16.33
CA PHE A 1003 8.19 36.88 -16.08
C PHE A 1003 8.16 35.92 -17.29
N ILE A 1004 8.05 36.47 -18.50
CA ILE A 1004 7.82 35.75 -19.76
C ILE A 1004 9.12 35.38 -20.47
N HIS A 1005 10.14 36.26 -20.49
CA HIS A 1005 11.33 36.08 -21.33
C HIS A 1005 12.53 35.40 -20.65
N ASP A 1006 12.53 35.18 -19.34
CA ASP A 1006 13.58 34.42 -18.61
C ASP A 1006 13.38 32.88 -18.76
N GLY A 1007 12.97 32.45 -19.96
CA GLY A 1007 12.60 31.08 -20.34
C GLY A 1007 13.80 30.17 -20.59
N HIS A 1008 14.68 30.00 -19.61
CA HIS A 1008 15.64 28.90 -19.59
C HIS A 1008 15.77 28.32 -18.16
N SER A 1009 14.89 27.38 -17.78
CA SER A 1009 15.23 26.42 -16.71
C SER A 1009 14.37 25.15 -16.75
N GLN A 1010 15.06 24.02 -16.55
CA GLN A 1010 14.70 22.61 -16.82
C GLN A 1010 13.64 21.94 -15.91
N GLU A 1011 12.61 22.65 -15.43
CA GLU A 1011 11.52 22.00 -14.66
C GLU A 1011 10.15 22.43 -15.19
N GLY A 1012 9.30 21.47 -15.55
CA GLY A 1012 7.97 21.66 -16.16
C GLY A 1012 6.90 22.31 -15.26
N SER A 1013 7.21 23.42 -14.60
CA SER A 1013 6.31 24.13 -13.68
C SER A 1013 5.72 25.40 -14.32
N ARG A 1014 4.38 25.41 -14.53
CA ARG A 1014 3.61 26.54 -15.11
C ARG A 1014 3.71 27.83 -14.26
N ARG A 1015 3.90 28.99 -14.90
CA ARG A 1015 3.85 30.35 -14.28
C ARG A 1015 2.51 31.05 -14.57
N CYS A 1016 2.04 31.91 -13.67
CA CYS A 1016 0.78 32.65 -13.84
C CYS A 1016 0.83 34.02 -13.16
N ALA A 1017 0.46 35.09 -13.87
CA ALA A 1017 0.44 36.46 -13.35
C ALA A 1017 -0.95 37.11 -13.51
N CYS A 1018 -1.33 37.98 -12.56
CA CYS A 1018 -2.56 38.76 -12.55
C CYS A 1018 -2.21 40.26 -12.37
N ILE A 1019 -2.34 41.06 -13.44
CA ILE A 1019 -1.89 42.47 -13.52
C ILE A 1019 -3.02 43.33 -14.13
N PRO A 1020 -3.19 44.62 -13.76
CA PRO A 1020 -4.20 45.49 -14.37
C PRO A 1020 -3.96 45.70 -15.88
N GLU A 1021 -5.04 45.79 -16.65
CA GLU A 1021 -5.13 46.07 -18.11
C GLU A 1021 -4.90 44.91 -19.10
N THR A 1022 -4.50 43.72 -18.65
CA THR A 1022 -4.58 42.50 -19.46
C THR A 1022 -5.17 41.38 -18.62
N GLY A 1023 -6.16 40.65 -19.13
CA GLY A 1023 -6.77 39.53 -18.41
C GLY A 1023 -5.74 38.49 -17.93
N VAL A 1024 -6.16 37.59 -17.04
CA VAL A 1024 -5.33 36.51 -16.47
C VAL A 1024 -4.51 35.80 -17.56
N TYR A 1025 -3.18 35.85 -17.47
CA TYR A 1025 -2.27 35.17 -18.39
C TYR A 1025 -1.78 33.83 -17.81
N SER A 1026 -1.83 32.79 -18.64
CA SER A 1026 -1.28 31.45 -18.36
C SER A 1026 -0.76 30.83 -19.67
N ASP A 1027 0.41 30.20 -19.65
CA ASP A 1027 1.06 29.59 -20.85
C ASP A 1027 0.27 28.46 -21.55
N SER A 1028 -0.89 28.05 -21.01
CA SER A 1028 -1.76 27.08 -21.67
C SER A 1028 -3.21 27.52 -21.57
N GLY A 1029 -3.83 27.87 -22.70
CA GLY A 1029 -5.19 28.40 -22.85
C GLY A 1029 -6.36 27.45 -22.48
N ASN A 1030 -6.18 26.55 -21.52
CA ASN A 1030 -7.25 25.74 -20.96
C ASN A 1030 -6.86 25.33 -19.54
N GLU A 1031 -7.30 26.09 -18.53
CA GLU A 1031 -7.59 25.65 -17.14
C GLU A 1031 -7.74 26.84 -16.17
N THR A 1032 -8.67 27.76 -16.47
CA THR A 1032 -9.18 28.74 -15.48
C THR A 1032 -9.86 28.06 -14.26
N SER A 1033 -10.07 26.73 -14.28
CA SER A 1033 -10.76 25.98 -13.22
C SER A 1033 -9.87 25.29 -12.17
N GLN A 1034 -8.56 25.12 -12.40
CA GLN A 1034 -7.67 24.43 -11.45
C GLN A 1034 -6.87 25.38 -10.52
N ILE A 1035 -6.46 26.55 -11.01
CA ILE A 1035 -5.87 27.59 -10.15
C ILE A 1035 -6.95 28.20 -9.25
N SER A 1036 -8.19 28.33 -9.75
CA SER A 1036 -9.36 28.65 -8.93
C SER A 1036 -9.69 27.57 -7.89
N LYS A 1037 -9.21 26.32 -8.05
CA LYS A 1037 -9.29 25.25 -7.05
C LYS A 1037 -8.16 25.27 -6.00
N LYS A 1038 -6.95 25.77 -6.29
CA LYS A 1038 -5.96 26.08 -5.23
C LYS A 1038 -6.35 27.36 -4.47
N LEU A 1039 -6.85 28.37 -5.17
CA LEU A 1039 -7.59 29.48 -4.56
C LEU A 1039 -8.87 29.01 -3.87
N SER A 1040 -9.43 27.83 -4.21
CA SER A 1040 -10.53 27.23 -3.46
C SER A 1040 -10.07 26.65 -2.12
N ARG A 1041 -8.82 26.22 -1.95
CA ARG A 1041 -8.27 25.83 -0.64
C ARG A 1041 -7.99 27.05 0.25
N ALA A 1042 -7.49 28.15 -0.32
CA ALA A 1042 -7.42 29.45 0.37
C ALA A 1042 -8.82 30.06 0.62
N ARG A 1043 -9.77 29.89 -0.30
CA ARG A 1043 -11.20 30.23 -0.12
C ARG A 1043 -11.94 29.22 0.75
N ILE A 1044 -11.43 28.03 1.04
CA ILE A 1044 -11.97 27.09 2.02
C ILE A 1044 -11.52 27.53 3.42
N PHE A 1045 -10.29 28.04 3.55
CA PHE A 1045 -9.84 28.74 4.75
C PHE A 1045 -10.63 30.05 4.97
N PHE A 1046 -10.82 30.86 3.93
CA PHE A 1046 -11.71 32.04 3.96
C PHE A 1046 -13.22 31.72 4.01
N ARG A 1047 -13.66 30.50 3.67
CA ARG A 1047 -15.05 30.04 3.91
C ARG A 1047 -15.25 29.62 5.35
N SER A 1048 -14.22 29.06 6.00
CA SER A 1048 -14.21 28.84 7.45
C SER A 1048 -14.17 30.16 8.24
N LEU A 1049 -13.60 31.22 7.65
CA LEU A 1049 -13.70 32.59 8.18
C LEU A 1049 -15.00 33.29 7.76
N LYS A 1050 -15.62 32.99 6.61
CA LYS A 1050 -16.96 33.51 6.27
C LYS A 1050 -18.07 32.97 7.16
N SER A 1051 -17.91 31.79 7.79
CA SER A 1051 -18.81 31.36 8.88
C SER A 1051 -18.56 32.10 10.21
N VAL A 1052 -17.53 32.95 10.28
CA VAL A 1052 -17.28 33.92 11.37
C VAL A 1052 -17.63 35.36 10.94
N PHE A 1053 -17.86 35.60 9.64
CA PHE A 1053 -18.18 36.92 9.06
C PHE A 1053 -19.61 37.02 8.48
N SER A 1054 -20.59 36.31 9.08
CA SER A 1054 -22.03 36.60 8.91
C SER A 1054 -22.73 36.74 10.25
#